data_AF-A0ABD3RN35-F1
#
_entry.id   AF-A0ABD3RN35-F1
#
_cell.length_a   1.000
_cell.length_b   1.000
_cell.length_c   1.000
_cell.angle_alpha   90.00
_cell.angle_beta   90.00
_cell.angle_gamma   90.00
#
_symmetry.space_group_name_H-M   'P 1'
#
loop_
_entity.id
_entity.type
_entity.pdbx_description
1 polymer ?
#
loop_
_entity_poly.entity_id
_entity_poly.type
_entity_poly.pdbx_seq_one_letter_code
_entity_poly.pdbx_strand_id
1 'polypeptide(L)'
;MAGASWRSTSIGLDIEVQCLGDGNGNVVHLYDRDCSVQRRHQKVIETAPATGLSRETRENIFRDACHLLALNKYRNAGTVEFLVDKNGQHYFMEVNPRVQVEHTVTEEITGIDIVQSQILIASGKTLAEIGLTQELILEPNSYAMQCRVTTENPAHDFRPDTGTIDVFRMPAGFGIRLDDGPGFPGAKITPHYDSLLVKITAKARNRKDAAAKLTRALREFRVRGVQTNKSFLLNVLSNSDFLDGEVDTGFIAANPTLLSPLKEKDRAQKLLHYIGEVVLNGTPKSLGATGEAPSTVDPMIPKIVQEHKEKKQSLKQIFDMHGAEAFAKAVRANEGLLITDTTWRDAHQSLLATRLRTIDMLKIAEPTRVALRNAYSLECWGGATFDVSMRFLHECPWDRLNDLREAVPDVPFQMLLRGANAVGYTSYADNVVYQFCKLAKESGMDVFRVFDSLNYIENMKLGIDAVGQAGGIVEAAVCYTGDVSNPKRGCYDLEYYLQFVRELEKQGIHVLAIKDMAGLLKPKAATLLIGAIREEFPNLPVHVHTHDTAGLAVSSMLAAAAGADVVDAALDAMSGTTSQPSLGALVASTQNTDLDTGLDLHDVLKLNEYWEECRGLYAPFESGQKTGSADVYLHEMPGGQYTNLLYQSSQLGLTGQWSQVKQAYSSANRLLGDIIKVTPSSKVTGDLAQFIVSNKLTENDVIEKAEQLSFPSSVIEYFQGYLGIPPFGFPEPLRSRVLKGRTIKGTDGLSCFSGRPGAQLPSFDFEGTRANLEDKWGTEKISKYDVMSYAMYPTVFDEFMERQNEYGKLSYLDTRTFLTGMKVGEELNVSLEKGKHLILKLISVGETSKDGIANIQFEVNGQPRSVHVKDKRAGVKDTQRLKALEGVTGSIGAAMPGVVLETKVKKGDTVKMGDPLILLSAMKMETLITSPCDGVVKQVVVTAGDTLDGGDLCVEIDEAL
;
A
#
# COMPACT_ATOMS: atom_id res chain seq x y z
N MET A 1 16.21 9.39 -69.55
CA MET A 1 16.62 8.21 -68.75
C MET A 1 17.88 8.60 -67.98
N ALA A 2 18.00 8.38 -66.68
CA ALA A 2 16.99 7.96 -65.71
C ALA A 2 17.27 8.67 -64.36
N GLY A 3 16.23 9.19 -63.71
CA GLY A 3 16.35 9.73 -62.35
C GLY A 3 16.16 8.59 -61.35
N ALA A 4 17.26 8.01 -60.87
CA ALA A 4 17.22 6.99 -59.84
C ALA A 4 16.93 7.61 -58.47
N SER A 5 15.82 7.25 -57.85
CA SER A 5 15.42 7.73 -56.53
C SER A 5 16.22 7.03 -55.44
N TRP A 6 17.22 7.72 -54.87
CA TRP A 6 17.96 7.26 -53.69
C TRP A 6 17.10 7.35 -52.42
N ARG A 7 16.14 6.44 -52.27
CA ARG A 7 15.41 6.13 -51.03
C ARG A 7 15.23 4.61 -50.93
N SER A 8 15.48 4.08 -49.73
CA SER A 8 15.54 2.64 -49.36
C SER A 8 16.51 1.76 -50.18
N THR A 9 17.68 1.45 -49.61
CA THR A 9 18.27 0.08 -49.53
C THR A 9 19.66 0.04 -48.85
N SER A 10 20.43 1.13 -48.86
CA SER A 10 21.81 1.16 -48.35
C SER A 10 21.90 1.18 -46.82
N ILE A 11 21.78 0.01 -46.20
CA ILE A 11 22.14 -0.21 -44.79
C ILE A 11 23.65 -0.47 -44.72
N GLY A 12 24.38 0.42 -44.05
CA GLY A 12 25.85 0.39 -43.93
C GLY A 12 26.34 0.84 -42.55
N LEU A 13 27.66 0.77 -42.36
CA LEU A 13 28.37 1.24 -41.18
C LEU A 13 28.69 2.74 -41.31
N ASP A 14 28.60 3.47 -40.20
CA ASP A 14 28.96 4.88 -40.08
C ASP A 14 30.34 4.96 -39.39
N ILE A 15 31.37 5.26 -40.18
CA ILE A 15 32.79 5.12 -39.81
C ILE A 15 33.50 6.45 -40.02
N GLU A 16 34.17 6.95 -38.99
CA GLU A 16 34.79 8.27 -39.03
C GLU A 16 36.25 8.24 -38.59
N VAL A 17 37.11 9.02 -39.26
CA VAL A 17 38.56 9.07 -38.98
C VAL A 17 38.90 10.37 -38.28
N GLN A 18 39.49 10.28 -37.09
CA GLN A 18 40.04 11.44 -36.39
C GLN A 18 41.35 11.87 -37.04
N CYS A 19 41.46 13.12 -37.46
CA CYS A 19 42.70 13.68 -37.99
C CYS A 19 43.17 14.92 -37.21
N LEU A 20 44.48 15.17 -37.28
CA LEU A 20 45.13 16.42 -36.87
C LEU A 20 46.00 16.91 -38.03
N GLY A 21 45.94 18.20 -38.37
CA GLY A 21 46.81 18.82 -39.37
C GLY A 21 47.44 20.13 -38.87
N ASP A 22 48.66 20.46 -39.33
CA ASP A 22 49.34 21.70 -38.91
C ASP A 22 49.08 22.92 -39.81
N GLY A 23 48.49 22.73 -40.99
CA GLY A 23 48.30 23.76 -42.02
C GLY A 23 49.45 23.90 -43.03
N ASN A 24 50.54 23.15 -42.88
CA ASN A 24 51.64 23.11 -43.85
C ASN A 24 51.44 22.01 -44.91
N GLY A 25 50.48 21.11 -44.70
CA GLY A 25 50.23 19.91 -45.51
C GLY A 25 50.51 18.61 -44.75
N ASN A 26 51.06 18.68 -43.53
CA ASN A 26 51.23 17.51 -42.67
C ASN A 26 49.90 17.17 -42.00
N VAL A 27 49.48 15.91 -42.10
CA VAL A 27 48.28 15.37 -41.44
C VAL A 27 48.60 13.99 -40.88
N VAL A 28 48.08 13.69 -39.68
CA VAL A 28 48.09 12.35 -39.08
C VAL A 28 46.67 11.91 -38.72
N HIS A 29 46.41 10.60 -38.74
CA HIS A 29 45.18 10.02 -38.21
C HIS A 29 45.40 9.40 -36.83
N LEU A 30 44.40 9.56 -35.97
CA LEU A 30 44.30 8.95 -34.65
C LEU A 30 43.31 7.77 -34.67
N TYR A 31 43.36 6.98 -35.75
CA TYR A 31 42.45 5.88 -36.07
C TYR A 31 40.97 6.29 -36.23
N ASP A 32 40.10 5.28 -36.28
CA ASP A 32 38.67 5.36 -36.56
C ASP A 32 37.80 5.26 -35.30
N ARG A 33 36.57 5.75 -35.45
CA ARG A 33 35.44 5.47 -34.57
C ARG A 33 34.30 4.84 -35.38
N ASP A 34 33.61 3.89 -34.76
CA ASP A 34 32.33 3.34 -35.25
C ASP A 34 31.19 4.07 -34.54
N CYS A 35 30.38 4.76 -35.35
CA CYS A 35 29.25 5.60 -34.95
C CYS A 35 27.89 5.01 -35.40
N SER A 36 27.88 3.76 -35.90
CA SER A 36 26.72 3.11 -36.53
C SER A 36 25.48 3.00 -35.62
N VAL A 37 25.66 3.06 -34.30
CA VAL A 37 24.56 3.01 -33.33
C VAL A 37 23.92 4.40 -33.19
N GLN A 38 23.06 4.72 -34.16
CA GLN A 38 22.36 6.00 -34.28
C GLN A 38 20.83 5.84 -34.39
N ARG A 39 20.08 6.86 -33.94
CA ARG A 39 18.62 6.97 -34.09
C ARG A 39 18.29 8.24 -34.89
N ARG A 40 17.60 8.13 -36.02
CA ARG A 40 17.16 9.29 -36.86
C ARG A 40 18.30 10.31 -37.12
N HIS A 41 19.51 9.84 -37.46
CA HIS A 41 20.70 10.66 -37.70
C HIS A 41 21.34 11.31 -36.45
N GLN A 42 21.01 10.82 -35.24
CA GLN A 42 21.61 11.21 -33.96
C GLN A 42 22.43 10.03 -33.42
N LYS A 43 23.76 10.18 -33.28
CA LYS A 43 24.67 9.18 -32.70
C LYS A 43 24.35 8.96 -31.20
N VAL A 44 24.30 7.70 -30.76
CA VAL A 44 23.85 7.32 -29.39
C VAL A 44 24.99 6.70 -28.57
N ILE A 45 25.71 5.76 -29.18
CA ILE A 45 26.89 5.10 -28.61
C ILE A 45 27.98 5.11 -29.68
N GLU A 46 29.16 5.61 -29.33
CA GLU A 46 30.33 5.63 -30.21
C GLU A 46 31.41 4.71 -29.67
N THR A 47 32.13 4.00 -30.55
CA THR A 47 33.18 3.05 -30.15
C THR A 47 34.47 3.26 -30.93
N ALA A 48 35.60 2.91 -30.32
CA ALA A 48 36.91 2.98 -30.96
C ALA A 48 37.83 1.84 -30.48
N PRO A 49 38.65 1.23 -31.35
CA PRO A 49 38.58 1.32 -32.81
C PRO A 49 37.31 0.70 -33.39
N ALA A 50 37.04 0.92 -34.68
CA ALA A 50 35.94 0.26 -35.39
C ALA A 50 36.12 -1.27 -35.46
N THR A 51 35.01 -2.01 -35.42
CA THR A 51 34.96 -3.48 -35.51
C THR A 51 34.25 -3.94 -36.79
N GLY A 52 34.45 -5.21 -37.19
CA GLY A 52 33.82 -5.80 -38.38
C GLY A 52 34.45 -5.44 -39.73
N LEU A 53 35.25 -4.37 -39.80
CA LEU A 53 35.99 -3.97 -41.00
C LEU A 53 37.27 -4.80 -41.22
N SER A 54 37.63 -5.04 -42.49
CA SER A 54 38.93 -5.60 -42.84
C SER A 54 40.06 -4.60 -42.58
N ARG A 55 41.29 -5.10 -42.33
CA ARG A 55 42.48 -4.24 -42.17
C ARG A 55 42.72 -3.37 -43.41
N GLU A 56 42.60 -3.96 -44.60
CA GLU A 56 42.74 -3.27 -45.88
C GLU A 56 41.70 -2.15 -46.05
N THR A 57 40.43 -2.40 -45.69
CA THR A 57 39.36 -1.38 -45.71
C THR A 57 39.71 -0.20 -44.80
N ARG A 58 40.16 -0.47 -43.56
CA ARG A 58 40.55 0.57 -42.59
C ARG A 58 41.77 1.37 -43.07
N GLU A 59 42.80 0.71 -43.59
CA GLU A 59 44.00 1.37 -44.15
C GLU A 59 43.68 2.23 -45.38
N ASN A 60 42.75 1.80 -46.25
CA ASN A 60 42.24 2.63 -47.35
C ASN A 60 41.51 3.88 -46.83
N ILE A 61 40.59 3.72 -45.87
CA ILE A 61 39.83 4.82 -45.25
C ILE A 61 40.78 5.84 -44.59
N PHE A 62 41.80 5.38 -43.83
CA PHE A 62 42.80 6.25 -43.21
C PHE A 62 43.62 7.04 -44.24
N ARG A 63 44.10 6.37 -45.29
CA ARG A 63 44.84 7.00 -46.38
C ARG A 63 44.01 8.10 -47.03
N ASP A 64 42.77 7.81 -47.38
CA ASP A 64 41.92 8.73 -48.16
C ASP A 64 41.47 9.92 -47.31
N ALA A 65 41.21 9.72 -46.01
CA ALA A 65 40.98 10.79 -45.05
C ALA A 65 42.19 11.73 -44.92
N CYS A 66 43.40 11.18 -44.72
CA CYS A 66 44.61 11.98 -44.62
C CYS A 66 44.92 12.71 -45.94
N HIS A 67 44.73 12.06 -47.08
CA HIS A 67 44.96 12.62 -48.40
C HIS A 67 44.03 13.82 -48.69
N LEU A 68 42.72 13.68 -48.41
CA LEU A 68 41.74 14.74 -48.55
C LEU A 68 42.12 16.00 -47.76
N LEU A 69 42.55 15.82 -46.51
CA LEU A 69 42.93 16.93 -45.62
C LEU A 69 44.30 17.52 -45.98
N ALA A 70 45.28 16.71 -46.38
CA ALA A 70 46.61 17.16 -46.78
C ALA A 70 46.57 18.01 -48.06
N LEU A 71 45.79 17.60 -49.07
CA LEU A 71 45.57 18.37 -50.31
C LEU A 71 45.07 19.79 -50.03
N ASN A 72 44.19 19.93 -49.04
CA ASN A 72 43.58 21.20 -48.65
C ASN A 72 44.38 21.97 -47.59
N LYS A 73 45.58 21.48 -47.21
CA LYS A 73 46.40 22.03 -46.11
C LYS A 73 45.59 22.24 -44.83
N TYR A 74 44.82 21.23 -44.44
CA TYR A 74 43.97 21.30 -43.26
C TYR A 74 44.79 21.62 -41.99
N ARG A 75 44.21 22.43 -41.10
CA ARG A 75 44.83 22.89 -39.86
C ARG A 75 43.89 22.62 -38.69
N ASN A 76 44.47 22.28 -37.54
CA ASN A 76 43.79 21.90 -36.29
C ASN A 76 43.18 20.48 -36.35
N ALA A 77 42.28 20.14 -35.42
CA ALA A 77 41.59 18.86 -35.41
C ALA A 77 40.32 18.89 -36.25
N GLY A 78 40.10 17.82 -37.01
CA GLY A 78 38.88 17.58 -37.76
C GLY A 78 38.66 16.08 -37.98
N THR A 79 37.45 15.71 -38.34
CA THR A 79 37.06 14.32 -38.60
C THR A 79 36.57 14.18 -40.03
N VAL A 80 36.89 13.08 -40.69
CA VAL A 80 36.34 12.71 -42.01
C VAL A 80 35.37 11.54 -41.83
N GLU A 81 34.10 11.71 -42.19
CA GLU A 81 33.04 10.70 -42.04
C GLU A 81 32.81 9.94 -43.36
N PHE A 82 32.58 8.62 -43.25
CA PHE A 82 32.37 7.70 -44.37
C PHE A 82 31.22 6.71 -44.08
N LEU A 83 30.38 6.46 -45.08
CA LEU A 83 29.50 5.28 -45.08
C LEU A 83 30.26 4.09 -45.67
N VAL A 84 30.26 2.95 -44.99
CA VAL A 84 30.91 1.71 -45.48
C VAL A 84 29.88 0.61 -45.72
N ASP A 85 29.93 -0.02 -46.89
CA ASP A 85 29.00 -1.08 -47.29
C ASP A 85 29.45 -2.49 -46.85
N LYS A 86 28.58 -3.48 -47.07
CA LYS A 86 28.84 -4.88 -46.68
C LYS A 86 29.90 -5.58 -47.56
N ASN A 87 30.39 -4.92 -48.62
CA ASN A 87 31.51 -5.37 -49.45
C ASN A 87 32.84 -4.68 -49.05
N GLY A 88 32.82 -3.77 -48.07
CA GLY A 88 33.98 -3.01 -47.64
C GLY A 88 34.32 -1.81 -48.54
N GLN A 89 33.39 -1.33 -49.37
CA GLN A 89 33.53 -0.06 -50.09
C GLN A 89 33.14 1.10 -49.17
N HIS A 90 34.01 2.11 -49.08
CA HIS A 90 33.78 3.35 -48.32
C HIS A 90 33.40 4.51 -49.25
N TYR A 91 32.43 5.31 -48.81
CA TYR A 91 31.95 6.49 -49.50
C TYR A 91 32.05 7.70 -48.56
N PHE A 92 32.82 8.72 -48.97
CA PHE A 92 32.93 9.98 -48.22
C PHE A 92 31.56 10.65 -48.05
N MET A 93 31.27 11.09 -46.83
CA MET A 93 30.06 11.85 -46.48
C MET A 93 30.38 13.33 -46.22
N GLU A 94 31.13 13.62 -45.15
CA GLU A 94 31.47 14.99 -44.76
C GLU A 94 32.82 15.11 -44.06
N VAL A 95 33.31 16.35 -43.93
CA VAL A 95 34.38 16.68 -42.98
C VAL A 95 33.77 17.53 -41.88
N ASN A 96 33.87 17.07 -40.63
CA ASN A 96 33.57 17.87 -39.45
C ASN A 96 34.80 18.73 -39.10
N PRO A 97 34.81 20.05 -39.34
CA PRO A 97 36.02 20.87 -39.31
C PRO A 97 36.34 21.38 -37.89
N ARG A 98 36.20 20.50 -36.90
CA ARG A 98 36.20 20.79 -35.47
C ARG A 98 36.39 19.50 -34.66
N VAL A 99 36.55 19.64 -33.35
CA VAL A 99 36.35 18.53 -32.41
C VAL A 99 34.88 18.07 -32.38
N GLN A 100 34.66 16.77 -32.21
CA GLN A 100 33.35 16.14 -32.01
C GLN A 100 33.13 15.78 -30.54
N VAL A 101 31.91 15.41 -30.17
CA VAL A 101 31.54 15.08 -28.77
C VAL A 101 32.24 13.78 -28.33
N GLU A 102 32.40 12.88 -29.29
CA GLU A 102 32.97 11.54 -29.29
C GLU A 102 34.52 11.47 -29.43
N HIS A 103 35.23 12.60 -29.41
CA HIS A 103 36.71 12.59 -29.39
C HIS A 103 37.29 11.74 -28.24
N THR A 104 36.58 11.65 -27.12
CA THR A 104 37.01 10.97 -25.88
C THR A 104 37.37 9.50 -26.07
N VAL A 105 36.69 8.75 -26.96
CA VAL A 105 37.05 7.33 -27.21
C VAL A 105 38.38 7.21 -27.95
N THR A 106 38.72 8.18 -28.80
CA THR A 106 40.03 8.24 -29.47
C THR A 106 41.14 8.59 -28.49
N GLU A 107 40.93 9.57 -27.61
CA GLU A 107 41.90 9.91 -26.55
C GLU A 107 42.13 8.72 -25.62
N GLU A 108 41.07 8.01 -25.23
CA GLU A 108 41.18 6.80 -24.40
C GLU A 108 41.99 5.70 -25.08
N ILE A 109 41.80 5.38 -26.38
CA ILE A 109 42.57 4.29 -27.01
C ILE A 109 44.00 4.67 -27.42
N THR A 110 44.27 5.94 -27.71
CA THR A 110 45.60 6.42 -28.18
C THR A 110 46.47 7.00 -27.07
N GLY A 111 45.88 7.52 -26.00
CA GLY A 111 46.59 8.31 -24.98
C GLY A 111 46.94 9.73 -25.40
N ILE A 112 46.44 10.22 -26.54
CA ILE A 112 46.71 11.56 -27.09
C ILE A 112 45.59 12.50 -26.68
N ASP A 113 45.94 13.61 -26.01
CA ASP A 113 45.02 14.71 -25.70
C ASP A 113 44.79 15.56 -26.97
N ILE A 114 43.61 15.42 -27.57
CA ILE A 114 43.22 16.09 -28.80
C ILE A 114 43.02 17.58 -28.54
N VAL A 115 42.37 17.95 -27.44
CA VAL A 115 42.03 19.35 -27.13
C VAL A 115 43.29 20.17 -26.87
N GLN A 116 44.26 19.61 -26.15
CA GLN A 116 45.60 20.21 -25.97
C GLN A 116 46.35 20.29 -27.30
N SER A 117 46.29 19.25 -28.14
CA SER A 117 46.88 19.26 -29.48
C SER A 117 46.30 20.37 -30.36
N GLN A 118 44.98 20.61 -30.30
CA GLN A 118 44.33 21.73 -30.97
C GLN A 118 44.88 23.09 -30.52
N ILE A 119 45.10 23.29 -29.22
CA ILE A 119 45.64 24.54 -28.67
C ILE A 119 47.09 24.74 -29.11
N LEU A 120 47.91 23.69 -29.08
CA LEU A 120 49.31 23.74 -29.51
C LEU A 120 49.44 24.02 -31.01
N ILE A 121 48.64 23.37 -31.86
CA ILE A 121 48.58 23.64 -33.30
C ILE A 121 48.08 25.07 -33.57
N ALA A 122 47.09 25.55 -32.81
CA ALA A 122 46.60 26.93 -32.91
C ALA A 122 47.70 27.95 -32.56
N SER A 123 48.54 27.67 -31.56
CA SER A 123 49.71 28.49 -31.19
C SER A 123 50.83 28.52 -32.23
N GLY A 124 50.76 27.69 -33.28
CA GLY A 124 51.69 27.69 -34.41
C GLY A 124 52.69 26.54 -34.44
N LYS A 125 52.64 25.60 -33.48
CA LYS A 125 53.47 24.39 -33.52
C LYS A 125 53.06 23.45 -34.66
N THR A 126 54.06 22.85 -35.29
CA THR A 126 53.90 21.71 -36.22
C THR A 126 53.59 20.42 -35.46
N LEU A 127 53.08 19.41 -36.18
CA LEU A 127 52.81 18.08 -35.61
C LEU A 127 54.08 17.42 -35.03
N ALA A 128 55.24 17.63 -35.66
CA ALA A 128 56.52 17.11 -35.18
C ALA A 128 56.98 17.75 -33.85
N GLU A 129 56.77 19.05 -33.67
CA GLU A 129 57.11 19.78 -32.43
C GLU A 129 56.22 19.44 -31.22
N ILE A 130 55.14 18.68 -31.46
CA ILE A 130 54.27 18.10 -30.41
C ILE A 130 54.38 16.57 -30.35
N GLY A 131 55.31 15.96 -31.08
CA GLY A 131 55.58 14.53 -31.03
C GLY A 131 54.58 13.64 -31.78
N LEU A 132 53.72 14.20 -32.63
CA LEU A 132 52.64 13.49 -33.32
C LEU A 132 53.00 13.22 -34.79
N THR A 133 53.95 12.32 -35.05
CA THR A 133 54.12 11.68 -36.37
C THR A 133 53.41 10.33 -36.40
N GLN A 134 53.01 9.86 -37.59
CA GLN A 134 52.28 8.60 -37.72
C GLN A 134 53.08 7.38 -37.24
N GLU A 135 54.41 7.50 -37.17
CA GLU A 135 55.32 6.45 -36.68
C GLU A 135 55.39 6.39 -35.14
N LEU A 136 55.06 7.50 -34.46
CA LEU A 136 55.03 7.62 -33.00
C LEU A 136 53.62 7.34 -32.42
N ILE A 137 52.59 7.42 -33.25
CA ILE A 137 51.22 7.06 -32.91
C ILE A 137 51.10 5.53 -32.90
N LEU A 138 51.05 4.94 -31.70
CA LEU A 138 51.02 3.49 -31.50
C LEU A 138 49.65 2.88 -31.85
N GLU A 139 49.66 1.64 -32.35
CA GLU A 139 48.44 0.89 -32.66
C GLU A 139 47.62 0.57 -31.40
N PRO A 140 46.31 0.88 -31.35
CA PRO A 140 45.45 0.67 -30.19
C PRO A 140 45.42 -0.77 -29.66
N ASN A 141 45.96 -0.96 -28.46
CA ASN A 141 45.89 -2.23 -27.70
C ASN A 141 44.69 -2.30 -26.74
N SER A 142 43.72 -1.39 -26.89
CA SER A 142 42.58 -1.22 -26.00
C SER A 142 41.34 -0.76 -26.76
N TYR A 143 40.19 -0.89 -26.13
CA TYR A 143 38.87 -0.56 -26.69
C TYR A 143 38.19 0.48 -25.81
N ALA A 144 37.58 1.49 -26.43
CA ALA A 144 36.81 2.51 -25.75
C ALA A 144 35.37 2.62 -26.31
N MET A 145 34.44 3.00 -25.44
CA MET A 145 33.02 3.13 -25.76
C MET A 145 32.43 4.30 -24.97
N GLN A 146 31.78 5.26 -25.64
CA GLN A 146 31.09 6.39 -25.02
C GLN A 146 29.58 6.20 -25.16
N CYS A 147 28.82 6.57 -24.12
CA CYS A 147 27.38 6.81 -24.22
C CYS A 147 27.00 8.19 -23.68
N ARG A 148 25.98 8.79 -24.29
CA ARG A 148 25.44 10.12 -23.92
C ARG A 148 24.21 9.93 -23.03
N VAL A 149 24.27 10.29 -21.75
CA VAL A 149 23.09 10.23 -20.86
C VAL A 149 22.33 11.55 -20.98
N THR A 150 21.09 11.48 -21.43
CA THR A 150 20.24 12.64 -21.74
C THR A 150 18.94 12.63 -20.92
N THR A 151 18.24 13.75 -20.82
CA THR A 151 16.87 13.81 -20.25
C THR A 151 15.77 13.28 -21.18
N GLU A 152 16.12 12.75 -22.34
CA GLU A 152 15.15 12.19 -23.29
C GLU A 152 14.46 10.95 -22.72
N ASN A 153 13.12 10.88 -22.73
CA ASN A 153 12.39 9.67 -22.33
C ASN A 153 12.13 8.73 -23.54
N PRO A 154 12.73 7.52 -23.61
CA PRO A 154 12.53 6.58 -24.71
C PRO A 154 11.07 6.18 -24.95
N ALA A 155 10.25 6.09 -23.89
CA ALA A 155 8.84 5.72 -23.97
C ALA A 155 7.94 6.83 -24.56
N HIS A 156 8.42 8.07 -24.66
CA HIS A 156 7.70 9.21 -25.23
C HIS A 156 8.42 9.77 -26.48
N ASP A 157 8.92 8.87 -27.33
CA ASP A 157 9.73 9.15 -28.53
C ASP A 157 10.92 10.08 -28.29
N PHE A 158 11.60 9.89 -27.15
CA PHE A 158 12.80 10.64 -26.75
C PHE A 158 12.58 12.15 -26.66
N ARG A 159 11.39 12.60 -26.24
CA ARG A 159 11.18 14.00 -25.84
C ARG A 159 12.07 14.31 -24.62
N PRO A 160 12.87 15.40 -24.64
CA PRO A 160 13.60 15.86 -23.46
C PRO A 160 12.66 16.21 -22.31
N ASP A 161 12.94 15.67 -21.13
CA ASP A 161 12.29 16.06 -19.88
C ASP A 161 12.96 17.30 -19.26
N THR A 162 12.19 18.07 -18.49
CA THR A 162 12.61 19.34 -17.87
C THR A 162 12.09 19.43 -16.44
N GLY A 163 12.98 19.72 -15.50
CA GLY A 163 12.66 19.70 -14.08
C GLY A 163 13.84 20.13 -13.22
N THR A 164 13.74 19.88 -11.92
CA THR A 164 14.84 20.09 -10.96
C THR A 164 15.45 18.74 -10.63
N ILE A 165 16.78 18.62 -10.59
CA ILE A 165 17.44 17.36 -10.27
C ILE A 165 17.45 17.14 -8.76
N ASP A 166 16.63 16.21 -8.25
CA ASP A 166 16.56 15.88 -6.81
C ASP A 166 17.81 15.14 -6.30
N VAL A 167 18.37 14.28 -7.15
CA VAL A 167 19.54 13.45 -6.85
C VAL A 167 20.42 13.41 -8.10
N PHE A 168 21.73 13.62 -7.91
CA PHE A 168 22.74 13.39 -8.95
C PHE A 168 23.92 12.65 -8.31
N ARG A 169 24.16 11.39 -8.71
CA ARG A 169 25.28 10.57 -8.24
C ARG A 169 26.01 10.00 -9.44
N MET A 170 27.22 10.49 -9.65
CA MET A 170 28.14 9.98 -10.67
C MET A 170 28.71 8.61 -10.28
N PRO A 171 29.01 7.72 -11.25
CA PRO A 171 29.82 6.53 -11.02
C PRO A 171 31.30 6.91 -10.88
N ALA A 172 32.14 5.96 -10.47
CA ALA A 172 33.60 6.10 -10.51
C ALA A 172 34.27 4.78 -10.96
N GLY A 173 35.60 4.73 -11.09
CA GLY A 173 36.35 3.48 -11.25
C GLY A 173 37.40 3.49 -12.36
N PHE A 174 38.29 2.49 -12.35
CA PHE A 174 39.41 2.40 -13.30
C PHE A 174 38.93 2.20 -14.75
N GLY A 175 39.36 3.08 -15.67
CA GLY A 175 38.93 3.09 -17.07
C GLY A 175 37.46 3.47 -17.22
N ILE A 176 36.97 4.38 -16.37
CA ILE A 176 35.74 5.14 -16.56
C ILE A 176 36.13 6.62 -16.55
N ARG A 177 35.85 7.31 -17.65
CA ARG A 177 35.95 8.76 -17.80
C ARG A 177 34.54 9.35 -17.79
N LEU A 178 34.44 10.54 -17.21
CA LEU A 178 33.22 11.33 -17.14
C LEU A 178 33.54 12.74 -17.60
N ASP A 179 32.74 13.23 -18.54
CA ASP A 179 32.73 14.62 -18.97
C ASP A 179 31.32 15.13 -18.66
N ASP A 180 31.18 16.03 -17.69
CA ASP A 180 29.90 16.45 -17.11
C ASP A 180 29.21 17.60 -17.86
N GLY A 181 27.88 17.58 -17.84
CA GLY A 181 27.02 18.68 -18.26
C GLY A 181 26.52 19.49 -17.06
N PRO A 182 25.34 20.15 -17.13
CA PRO A 182 24.81 21.00 -16.07
C PRO A 182 24.25 20.24 -14.84
N GLY A 183 24.69 19.00 -14.61
CA GLY A 183 24.07 18.07 -13.67
C GLY A 183 24.61 18.16 -12.24
N PHE A 184 23.82 18.74 -11.32
CA PHE A 184 24.06 18.69 -9.88
C PHE A 184 22.73 18.70 -9.10
N PRO A 185 22.69 18.27 -7.82
CA PRO A 185 21.45 18.31 -7.03
C PRO A 185 20.95 19.76 -6.86
N GLY A 186 19.69 20.01 -7.20
CA GLY A 186 19.10 21.35 -7.27
C GLY A 186 19.27 22.07 -8.62
N ALA A 187 20.01 21.51 -9.59
CA ALA A 187 20.10 22.06 -10.93
C ALA A 187 18.75 21.99 -11.65
N LYS A 188 18.37 23.06 -12.37
CA LYS A 188 17.13 23.11 -13.15
C LYS A 188 17.42 22.95 -14.64
N ILE A 189 16.97 21.84 -15.22
CA ILE A 189 17.05 21.60 -16.67
C ILE A 189 15.99 22.44 -17.38
N THR A 190 16.40 23.15 -18.44
CA THR A 190 15.55 24.06 -19.21
C THR A 190 15.44 23.60 -20.67
N PRO A 191 14.33 23.88 -21.38
CA PRO A 191 14.11 23.41 -22.76
C PRO A 191 14.88 24.20 -23.82
N HIS A 192 15.87 25.01 -23.44
CA HIS A 192 16.58 25.95 -24.33
C HIS A 192 17.92 25.42 -24.87
N TYR A 193 18.38 24.27 -24.37
CA TYR A 193 19.67 23.68 -24.70
C TYR A 193 19.51 22.18 -25.00
N ASP A 194 20.59 21.52 -25.41
CA ASP A 194 20.60 20.06 -25.53
C ASP A 194 20.40 19.39 -24.15
N SER A 195 19.76 18.23 -24.20
CA SER A 195 19.32 17.38 -23.10
C SER A 195 20.45 16.63 -22.37
N LEU A 196 21.71 16.81 -22.77
CA LEU A 196 22.87 16.09 -22.27
C LEU A 196 23.16 16.39 -20.79
N LEU A 197 23.15 15.35 -19.95
CA LEU A 197 23.52 15.43 -18.53
C LEU A 197 24.98 15.08 -18.27
N VAL A 198 25.48 14.02 -18.92
CA VAL A 198 26.85 13.52 -18.75
C VAL A 198 27.23 12.60 -19.92
N LYS A 199 28.48 12.70 -20.40
CA LYS A 199 29.09 11.66 -21.24
C LYS A 199 29.81 10.66 -20.35
N ILE A 200 29.57 9.37 -20.56
CA ILE A 200 30.27 8.31 -19.84
C ILE A 200 31.08 7.51 -20.85
N THR A 201 32.40 7.49 -20.69
CA THR A 201 33.32 6.75 -21.57
C THR A 201 34.01 5.65 -20.78
N ALA A 202 33.99 4.42 -21.31
CA ALA A 202 34.59 3.25 -20.69
C ALA A 202 35.71 2.68 -21.55
N LYS A 203 36.90 2.46 -20.94
CA LYS A 203 38.08 1.86 -21.58
C LYS A 203 38.39 0.48 -21.01
N ALA A 204 38.60 -0.50 -21.88
CA ALA A 204 38.97 -1.87 -21.52
C ALA A 204 39.88 -2.54 -22.57
N ARG A 205 40.11 -3.86 -22.46
CA ARG A 205 40.93 -4.62 -23.43
C ARG A 205 40.15 -5.07 -24.67
N ASN A 206 38.83 -5.11 -24.61
CA ASN A 206 37.93 -5.55 -25.69
C ASN A 206 36.54 -4.91 -25.52
N ARG A 207 35.69 -5.05 -26.56
CA ARG A 207 34.34 -4.49 -26.63
C ARG A 207 33.41 -4.95 -25.49
N LYS A 208 33.45 -6.23 -25.11
CA LYS A 208 32.58 -6.80 -24.07
C LYS A 208 32.96 -6.32 -22.67
N ASP A 209 34.25 -6.22 -22.35
CA ASP A 209 34.71 -5.61 -21.08
C ASP A 209 34.39 -4.11 -21.00
N ALA A 210 34.47 -3.37 -22.12
CA ALA A 210 34.10 -1.96 -22.17
C ALA A 210 32.59 -1.77 -21.94
N ALA A 211 31.76 -2.56 -22.62
CA ALA A 211 30.31 -2.58 -22.42
C ALA A 211 29.91 -3.01 -20.99
N ALA A 212 30.63 -3.95 -20.38
CA ALA A 212 30.41 -4.37 -18.99
C ALA A 212 30.75 -3.24 -17.99
N LYS A 213 31.89 -2.56 -18.18
CA LYS A 213 32.26 -1.37 -17.40
C LYS A 213 31.23 -0.25 -17.52
N LEU A 214 30.75 0.02 -18.73
CA LEU A 214 29.77 1.06 -19.03
C LEU A 214 28.39 0.72 -18.48
N THR A 215 27.95 -0.53 -18.62
CA THR A 215 26.75 -1.08 -17.97
C THR A 215 26.79 -0.88 -16.46
N ARG A 216 27.92 -1.19 -15.82
CA ARG A 216 28.11 -0.96 -14.38
C ARG A 216 28.11 0.54 -14.04
N ALA A 217 28.71 1.39 -14.85
CA ALA A 217 28.69 2.84 -14.65
C ALA A 217 27.26 3.42 -14.72
N LEU A 218 26.46 3.03 -15.73
CA LEU A 218 25.05 3.40 -15.86
C LEU A 218 24.16 2.80 -14.74
N ARG A 219 24.50 1.61 -14.23
CA ARG A 219 23.83 1.01 -13.06
C ARG A 219 24.19 1.67 -11.74
N GLU A 220 25.34 2.32 -11.62
CA GLU A 220 25.71 3.16 -10.47
C GLU A 220 25.18 4.59 -10.57
N PHE A 221 25.10 5.15 -11.79
CA PHE A 221 24.57 6.49 -12.04
C PHE A 221 23.13 6.60 -11.57
N ARG A 222 22.87 7.50 -10.61
CA ARG A 222 21.51 7.84 -10.14
C ARG A 222 21.22 9.29 -10.44
N VAL A 223 20.15 9.51 -11.20
CA VAL A 223 19.50 10.79 -11.41
C VAL A 223 18.02 10.66 -11.06
N ARG A 224 17.46 11.72 -10.47
CA ARG A 224 16.04 11.86 -10.06
C ARG A 224 15.56 13.29 -10.30
N GLY A 225 14.25 13.49 -10.32
CA GLY A 225 13.60 14.76 -10.64
C GLY A 225 13.49 15.09 -12.14
N VAL A 226 14.24 14.36 -12.98
CA VAL A 226 14.04 14.26 -14.43
C VAL A 226 14.19 12.80 -14.89
N GLN A 227 13.47 12.44 -15.95
CA GLN A 227 13.58 11.17 -16.67
C GLN A 227 14.85 11.16 -17.56
N THR A 228 15.29 9.97 -18.01
CA THR A 228 16.49 9.84 -18.85
C THR A 228 16.47 8.64 -19.81
N ASN A 229 17.32 8.69 -20.83
CA ASN A 229 17.53 7.61 -21.80
C ASN A 229 18.24 6.36 -21.24
N LYS A 230 18.64 6.39 -19.95
CA LYS A 230 19.54 5.41 -19.31
C LYS A 230 19.09 3.95 -19.43
N SER A 231 17.78 3.68 -19.37
CA SER A 231 17.24 2.33 -19.51
C SER A 231 17.41 1.77 -20.93
N PHE A 232 17.28 2.61 -21.96
CA PHE A 232 17.54 2.24 -23.35
C PHE A 232 19.03 1.97 -23.60
N LEU A 233 19.93 2.80 -23.05
CA LEU A 233 21.38 2.55 -23.11
C LEU A 233 21.75 1.20 -22.48
N LEU A 234 21.19 0.88 -21.31
CA LEU A 234 21.40 -0.40 -20.63
C LEU A 234 20.87 -1.61 -21.43
N ASN A 235 19.78 -1.44 -22.18
CA ASN A 235 19.28 -2.48 -23.08
C ASN A 235 20.23 -2.71 -24.26
N VAL A 236 20.75 -1.64 -24.89
CA VAL A 236 21.72 -1.74 -25.99
C VAL A 236 22.98 -2.47 -25.55
N LEU A 237 23.54 -2.09 -24.38
CA LEU A 237 24.73 -2.74 -23.82
C LEU A 237 24.49 -4.20 -23.34
N SER A 238 23.25 -4.68 -23.37
CA SER A 238 22.87 -6.05 -23.01
C SER A 238 22.43 -6.91 -24.21
N ASN A 239 22.33 -6.34 -25.42
CA ASN A 239 21.96 -7.07 -26.65
C ASN A 239 23.17 -7.81 -27.24
N SER A 240 22.92 -9.00 -27.79
CA SER A 240 23.93 -9.89 -28.40
C SER A 240 24.69 -9.22 -29.53
N ASP A 241 23.94 -8.75 -30.52
CA ASP A 241 24.38 -8.21 -31.80
C ASP A 241 25.30 -7.00 -31.55
N PHE A 242 24.93 -6.12 -30.62
CA PHE A 242 25.75 -5.01 -30.15
C PHE A 242 27.06 -5.46 -29.47
N LEU A 243 27.02 -6.51 -28.63
CA LEU A 243 28.19 -7.01 -27.90
C LEU A 243 29.17 -7.78 -28.79
N ASP A 244 28.68 -8.48 -29.80
CA ASP A 244 29.48 -9.22 -30.78
C ASP A 244 29.94 -8.33 -31.97
N GLY A 245 29.31 -7.18 -32.17
CA GLY A 245 29.72 -6.17 -33.17
C GLY A 245 28.94 -6.23 -34.48
N GLU A 246 27.86 -7.01 -34.53
CA GLU A 246 26.93 -7.11 -35.67
C GLU A 246 25.93 -5.95 -35.65
N VAL A 247 26.44 -4.71 -35.71
CA VAL A 247 25.65 -3.47 -35.74
C VAL A 247 25.74 -2.80 -37.10
N ASP A 248 24.67 -2.12 -37.48
CA ASP A 248 24.64 -1.20 -38.61
C ASP A 248 23.68 -0.03 -38.30
N THR A 249 23.60 0.94 -39.21
CA THR A 249 22.73 2.13 -39.05
C THR A 249 21.22 1.83 -38.97
N GLY A 250 20.80 0.57 -39.18
CA GLY A 250 19.44 0.09 -38.95
C GLY A 250 19.22 -0.60 -37.58
N PHE A 251 20.29 -0.89 -36.82
CA PHE A 251 20.25 -1.74 -35.62
C PHE A 251 19.14 -1.40 -34.61
N ILE A 252 18.99 -0.12 -34.23
CA ILE A 252 17.96 0.33 -33.26
C ILE A 252 16.54 0.15 -33.81
N ALA A 253 16.33 0.28 -35.12
CA ALA A 253 15.03 0.07 -35.76
C ALA A 253 14.69 -1.42 -35.92
N ALA A 254 15.70 -2.28 -36.10
CA ALA A 254 15.54 -3.74 -36.14
C ALA A 254 15.24 -4.35 -34.75
N ASN A 255 15.68 -3.70 -33.67
CA ASN A 255 15.55 -4.16 -32.28
C ASN A 255 14.58 -3.29 -31.45
N PRO A 256 13.25 -3.29 -31.71
CA PRO A 256 12.29 -2.42 -31.02
C PRO A 256 12.17 -2.70 -29.50
N THR A 257 12.54 -3.90 -29.06
CA THR A 257 12.58 -4.29 -27.64
C THR A 257 13.55 -3.44 -26.81
N LEU A 258 14.56 -2.80 -27.43
CA LEU A 258 15.49 -1.88 -26.77
C LEU A 258 14.79 -0.69 -26.10
N LEU A 259 13.60 -0.30 -26.55
CA LEU A 259 12.82 0.82 -25.99
C LEU A 259 12.07 0.45 -24.70
N SER A 260 12.07 -0.83 -24.30
CA SER A 260 11.36 -1.33 -23.13
C SER A 260 11.95 -0.76 -21.83
N PRO A 261 11.18 -0.06 -20.98
CA PRO A 261 11.73 0.64 -19.82
C PRO A 261 12.16 -0.34 -18.70
N LEU A 262 13.46 -0.42 -18.43
CA LEU A 262 13.99 -1.06 -17.22
C LEU A 262 13.47 -0.35 -15.97
N LYS A 263 12.74 -1.08 -15.13
CA LYS A 263 12.10 -0.57 -13.90
C LYS A 263 13.10 -0.54 -12.73
N GLU A 264 13.64 0.64 -12.38
CA GLU A 264 14.42 0.81 -11.15
C GLU A 264 13.52 0.76 -9.89
N LYS A 265 13.87 -0.06 -8.89
CA LYS A 265 13.13 -0.17 -7.63
C LYS A 265 13.51 0.93 -6.64
N ASP A 266 12.83 2.07 -6.69
CA ASP A 266 13.04 3.17 -5.73
C ASP A 266 12.29 2.96 -4.42
N ARG A 267 12.87 2.14 -3.52
CA ARG A 267 12.28 1.87 -2.20
C ARG A 267 12.55 2.99 -1.18
N ALA A 268 13.73 3.61 -1.24
CA ALA A 268 14.15 4.60 -0.24
C ALA A 268 13.37 5.92 -0.40
N GLN A 269 13.27 6.46 -1.62
CA GLN A 269 12.60 7.76 -1.82
C GLN A 269 11.11 7.71 -1.45
N LYS A 270 10.45 6.56 -1.67
CA LYS A 270 9.04 6.35 -1.32
C LYS A 270 8.78 6.27 0.19
N LEU A 271 9.66 5.59 0.93
CA LEU A 271 9.61 5.58 2.40
C LEU A 271 9.86 6.99 2.97
N LEU A 272 10.83 7.73 2.41
CA LEU A 272 11.05 9.13 2.79
C LEU A 272 9.86 10.03 2.45
N HIS A 273 9.13 9.77 1.35
CA HIS A 273 7.91 10.50 1.01
C HIS A 273 6.83 10.31 2.09
N TYR A 274 6.60 9.08 2.54
CA TYR A 274 5.67 8.80 3.64
C TYR A 274 6.09 9.48 4.95
N ILE A 275 7.35 9.28 5.37
CA ILE A 275 7.88 9.87 6.61
C ILE A 275 7.75 11.40 6.55
N GLY A 276 8.15 12.03 5.45
CA GLY A 276 8.02 13.47 5.25
C GLY A 276 6.57 13.95 5.29
N GLU A 277 5.62 13.20 4.72
CA GLU A 277 4.21 13.54 4.78
C GLU A 277 3.65 13.49 6.21
N VAL A 278 3.99 12.46 6.99
CA VAL A 278 3.56 12.34 8.40
C VAL A 278 4.23 13.42 9.26
N VAL A 279 5.51 13.73 9.05
CA VAL A 279 6.22 14.80 9.76
C VAL A 279 5.59 16.18 9.52
N LEU A 280 5.23 16.50 8.27
CA LEU A 280 4.65 17.80 7.91
C LEU A 280 3.16 17.92 8.29
N ASN A 281 2.37 16.91 7.94
CA ASN A 281 0.91 16.97 8.06
C ASN A 281 0.37 16.38 9.36
N GLY A 282 1.17 15.60 10.09
CA GLY A 282 0.74 14.75 11.20
C GLY A 282 0.16 13.41 10.73
N THR A 283 -0.18 12.56 11.69
CA THR A 283 -0.81 11.24 11.46
C THR A 283 -2.04 11.36 10.53
N PRO A 284 -2.13 10.59 9.44
CA PRO A 284 -3.27 10.66 8.52
C PRO A 284 -4.59 10.38 9.24
N LYS A 285 -5.54 11.34 9.17
CA LYS A 285 -6.86 11.22 9.83
C LYS A 285 -7.64 9.96 9.43
N SER A 286 -7.38 9.43 8.23
CA SER A 286 -7.92 8.15 7.74
C SER A 286 -7.55 6.96 8.62
N LEU A 287 -6.43 6.99 9.35
CA LEU A 287 -6.04 5.91 10.27
C LEU A 287 -7.00 5.78 11.47
N GLY A 288 -7.72 6.83 11.84
CA GLY A 288 -8.55 6.86 13.06
C GLY A 288 -7.77 7.14 14.35
N ALA A 289 -6.50 7.52 14.26
CA ALA A 289 -5.67 7.93 15.40
C ALA A 289 -6.23 9.20 16.03
N THR A 290 -6.80 9.09 17.24
CA THR A 290 -7.51 10.18 17.93
C THR A 290 -7.26 10.24 19.45
N GLY A 291 -6.65 9.21 20.04
CA GLY A 291 -6.22 9.18 21.44
C GLY A 291 -4.89 9.90 21.69
N GLU A 292 -4.22 9.53 22.79
CA GLU A 292 -2.92 10.09 23.19
C GLU A 292 -1.79 9.65 22.24
N ALA A 293 -0.65 10.37 22.25
CA ALA A 293 0.47 10.06 21.37
C ALA A 293 1.14 8.71 21.72
N PRO A 294 1.76 8.00 20.75
CA PRO A 294 2.49 6.76 21.01
C PRO A 294 3.59 6.90 22.07
N SER A 295 3.76 5.85 22.88
CA SER A 295 4.82 5.76 23.88
C SER A 295 6.22 6.01 23.29
N THR A 296 7.07 6.66 24.08
CA THR A 296 8.49 6.88 23.77
C THR A 296 9.39 5.72 24.21
N VAL A 297 8.84 4.73 24.92
CA VAL A 297 9.53 3.49 25.28
C VAL A 297 9.46 2.51 24.10
N ASP A 298 10.56 1.83 23.81
CA ASP A 298 10.63 0.76 22.81
C ASP A 298 10.46 -0.61 23.47
N PRO A 299 9.51 -1.46 23.01
CA PRO A 299 9.22 -2.73 23.68
C PRO A 299 10.40 -3.70 23.72
N MET A 300 10.75 -4.18 24.92
CA MET A 300 11.83 -5.13 25.13
C MET A 300 11.42 -6.54 24.69
N ILE A 301 12.16 -7.12 23.73
CA ILE A 301 11.92 -8.50 23.29
C ILE A 301 12.47 -9.48 24.36
N PRO A 302 11.62 -10.30 25.00
CA PRO A 302 12.03 -11.23 26.05
C PRO A 302 12.84 -12.41 25.48
N LYS A 303 13.62 -13.07 26.34
CA LYS A 303 14.35 -14.30 26.01
C LYS A 303 13.78 -15.48 26.78
N ILE A 304 13.41 -16.52 26.05
CA ILE A 304 12.72 -17.71 26.57
C ILE A 304 13.49 -18.96 26.09
N VAL A 305 13.69 -19.94 26.97
CA VAL A 305 14.63 -21.06 26.74
C VAL A 305 13.90 -22.27 26.14
N GLN A 306 14.43 -22.76 25.02
CA GLN A 306 13.80 -23.79 24.18
C GLN A 306 14.06 -25.24 24.63
N GLU A 307 15.23 -25.52 25.23
CA GLU A 307 15.81 -26.88 25.42
C GLU A 307 14.96 -27.88 26.24
N HIS A 308 13.91 -27.43 26.92
CA HIS A 308 13.03 -28.29 27.73
C HIS A 308 11.64 -28.50 27.11
N LYS A 309 11.22 -27.67 26.15
CA LYS A 309 9.82 -27.62 25.66
C LYS A 309 9.55 -28.44 24.38
N GLU A 310 10.58 -28.89 23.68
CA GLU A 310 10.42 -29.60 22.39
C GLU A 310 10.27 -31.13 22.50
N LYS A 311 10.27 -31.69 23.71
CA LYS A 311 10.27 -33.15 23.94
C LYS A 311 8.94 -33.86 23.65
N LYS A 312 7.83 -33.13 23.47
CA LYS A 312 6.53 -33.64 23.01
C LYS A 312 6.24 -33.13 21.60
N GLN A 313 5.54 -33.91 20.78
CA GLN A 313 4.98 -33.41 19.52
C GLN A 313 3.92 -32.34 19.82
N SER A 314 3.91 -31.24 19.06
CA SER A 314 2.86 -30.23 19.18
C SER A 314 1.62 -30.62 18.35
N LEU A 315 0.47 -30.00 18.64
CA LEU A 315 -0.76 -30.23 17.89
C LEU A 315 -0.60 -29.91 16.39
N LYS A 316 0.26 -28.95 16.02
CA LYS A 316 0.60 -28.63 14.63
C LYS A 316 1.31 -29.79 13.94
N GLN A 317 2.29 -30.39 14.62
CA GLN A 317 3.03 -31.54 14.11
C GLN A 317 2.10 -32.75 13.95
N ILE A 318 1.18 -32.99 14.89
CA ILE A 318 0.16 -34.03 14.79
C ILE A 318 -0.75 -33.80 13.57
N PHE A 319 -1.21 -32.57 13.35
CA PHE A 319 -2.02 -32.21 12.18
C PHE A 319 -1.26 -32.44 10.86
N ASP A 320 -0.03 -31.94 10.75
CA ASP A 320 0.78 -32.07 9.53
C ASP A 320 1.10 -33.52 9.15
N MET A 321 1.25 -34.42 10.14
CA MET A 321 1.55 -35.84 9.92
C MET A 321 0.31 -36.72 9.73
N HIS A 322 -0.82 -36.37 10.34
CA HIS A 322 -1.94 -37.30 10.56
C HIS A 322 -3.35 -36.74 10.27
N GLY A 323 -3.48 -35.48 9.85
CA GLY A 323 -4.76 -34.89 9.44
C GLY A 323 -5.62 -34.33 10.57
N ALA A 324 -6.74 -33.72 10.20
CA ALA A 324 -7.58 -32.94 11.10
C ALA A 324 -8.36 -33.81 12.11
N GLU A 325 -8.70 -35.04 11.76
CA GLU A 325 -9.33 -36.02 12.65
C GLU A 325 -8.35 -36.54 13.71
N ALA A 326 -7.05 -36.58 13.40
CA ALA A 326 -6.01 -36.91 14.38
C ALA A 326 -5.75 -35.73 15.33
N PHE A 327 -5.76 -34.50 14.82
CA PHE A 327 -5.75 -33.28 15.63
C PHE A 327 -6.94 -33.26 16.62
N ALA A 328 -8.17 -33.46 16.13
CA ALA A 328 -9.37 -33.48 16.97
C ALA A 328 -9.30 -34.56 18.08
N LYS A 329 -8.81 -35.76 17.75
CA LYS A 329 -8.58 -36.82 18.74
C LYS A 329 -7.50 -36.47 19.76
N ALA A 330 -6.41 -35.82 19.34
CA ALA A 330 -5.36 -35.37 20.25
C ALA A 330 -5.84 -34.28 21.21
N VAL A 331 -6.69 -33.37 20.74
CA VAL A 331 -7.35 -32.34 21.57
C VAL A 331 -8.27 -32.98 22.60
N ARG A 332 -9.17 -33.88 22.20
CA ARG A 332 -10.08 -34.59 23.12
C ARG A 332 -9.37 -35.54 24.09
N ALA A 333 -8.16 -35.98 23.76
CA ALA A 333 -7.31 -36.83 24.61
C ALA A 333 -6.36 -36.05 25.53
N ASN A 334 -6.40 -34.71 25.51
CA ASN A 334 -5.66 -33.89 26.47
C ASN A 334 -6.39 -33.88 27.82
N GLU A 335 -5.68 -34.18 28.91
CA GLU A 335 -6.29 -34.32 30.24
C GLU A 335 -6.62 -32.95 30.89
N GLY A 336 -5.82 -31.92 30.59
CA GLY A 336 -6.00 -30.55 31.11
C GLY A 336 -6.63 -29.57 30.12
N LEU A 337 -6.74 -28.29 30.50
CA LEU A 337 -7.37 -27.25 29.69
C LEU A 337 -6.40 -26.65 28.66
N LEU A 338 -6.70 -26.77 27.36
CA LEU A 338 -5.95 -26.09 26.32
C LEU A 338 -6.36 -24.62 26.18
N ILE A 339 -5.44 -23.78 25.72
CA ILE A 339 -5.65 -22.34 25.52
C ILE A 339 -5.44 -21.98 24.06
N THR A 340 -6.27 -21.07 23.55
CA THR A 340 -6.05 -20.30 22.32
C THR A 340 -5.65 -18.88 22.68
N ASP A 341 -4.53 -18.38 22.19
CA ASP A 341 -4.18 -16.95 22.33
C ASP A 341 -4.82 -16.12 21.21
N THR A 342 -5.61 -15.11 21.56
CA THR A 342 -6.24 -14.16 20.63
C THR A 342 -5.48 -12.84 20.50
N THR A 343 -4.32 -12.69 21.16
CA THR A 343 -3.55 -11.43 21.20
C THR A 343 -3.24 -10.89 19.80
N TRP A 344 -3.00 -11.77 18.82
CA TRP A 344 -2.72 -11.39 17.43
C TRP A 344 -3.98 -11.14 16.56
N ARG A 345 -5.20 -11.35 17.08
CA ARG A 345 -6.47 -11.14 16.32
C ARG A 345 -7.58 -10.46 17.13
N ASP A 346 -8.42 -11.17 17.89
CA ASP A 346 -9.64 -10.57 18.48
C ASP A 346 -9.35 -9.54 19.58
N ALA A 347 -8.21 -9.64 20.27
CA ALA A 347 -7.81 -8.73 21.33
C ALA A 347 -7.59 -7.29 20.81
N HIS A 348 -6.67 -7.09 19.85
CA HIS A 348 -6.44 -5.77 19.25
C HIS A 348 -7.60 -5.33 18.35
N GLN A 349 -8.38 -6.26 17.78
CA GLN A 349 -9.64 -5.94 17.10
C GLN A 349 -10.66 -5.27 18.05
N SER A 350 -10.68 -5.66 19.32
CA SER A 350 -11.63 -5.16 20.32
C SER A 350 -11.14 -3.91 21.07
N LEU A 351 -9.84 -3.86 21.38
CA LEU A 351 -9.20 -2.78 22.16
C LEU A 351 -8.68 -1.62 21.32
N LEU A 352 -8.00 -1.93 20.19
CA LEU A 352 -7.14 -1.01 19.43
C LEU A 352 -7.61 -0.83 17.98
N ALA A 353 -8.92 -0.96 17.73
CA ALA A 353 -9.54 -0.85 16.40
C ALA A 353 -8.86 -1.71 15.30
N THR A 354 -8.34 -2.89 15.66
CA THR A 354 -7.61 -3.83 14.78
C THR A 354 -6.27 -3.29 14.23
N ARG A 355 -5.66 -2.29 14.88
CA ARG A 355 -4.49 -1.55 14.34
C ARG A 355 -3.12 -2.19 14.57
N LEU A 356 -3.04 -3.35 15.25
CA LEU A 356 -1.75 -4.01 15.51
C LEU A 356 -1.04 -4.41 14.20
N ARG A 357 0.23 -4.02 14.08
CA ARG A 357 1.03 -4.09 12.86
C ARG A 357 1.87 -5.37 12.77
N THR A 358 2.18 -5.76 11.54
CA THR A 358 2.93 -6.98 11.23
C THR A 358 4.30 -7.00 11.92
N ILE A 359 5.01 -5.86 11.91
CA ILE A 359 6.35 -5.74 12.49
C ILE A 359 6.39 -6.02 14.00
N ASP A 360 5.36 -5.62 14.75
CA ASP A 360 5.31 -5.79 16.20
C ASP A 360 4.76 -7.16 16.64
N MET A 361 4.08 -7.87 15.74
CA MET A 361 3.81 -9.32 15.89
C MET A 361 5.09 -10.13 15.62
N LEU A 362 5.85 -9.79 14.58
CA LEU A 362 7.08 -10.51 14.20
C LEU A 362 8.20 -10.42 15.25
N LYS A 363 8.38 -9.25 15.89
CA LYS A 363 9.37 -9.05 16.98
C LYS A 363 9.23 -10.05 18.13
N ILE A 364 8.00 -10.46 18.47
CA ILE A 364 7.69 -11.34 19.60
C ILE A 364 7.38 -12.79 19.16
N ALA A 365 7.34 -13.07 17.86
CA ALA A 365 6.91 -14.35 17.31
C ALA A 365 7.72 -15.55 17.81
N GLU A 366 9.06 -15.46 17.87
CA GLU A 366 9.90 -16.54 18.38
C GLU A 366 9.70 -16.79 19.90
N PRO A 367 9.73 -15.77 20.79
CA PRO A 367 9.33 -15.96 22.18
C PRO A 367 7.92 -16.55 22.34
N THR A 368 6.92 -16.08 21.58
CA THR A 368 5.55 -16.63 21.63
C THR A 368 5.53 -18.10 21.22
N ARG A 369 6.25 -18.50 20.15
CA ARG A 369 6.40 -19.90 19.73
C ARG A 369 6.90 -20.80 20.85
N VAL A 370 7.96 -20.37 21.56
CA VAL A 370 8.58 -21.18 22.62
C VAL A 370 7.74 -21.18 23.90
N ALA A 371 7.12 -20.06 24.26
CA ALA A 371 6.25 -19.96 25.43
C ALA A 371 4.96 -20.78 25.28
N LEU A 372 4.24 -20.56 24.17
CA LEU A 372 2.90 -21.12 23.90
C LEU A 372 2.93 -22.36 23.00
N ARG A 373 4.06 -23.10 22.98
CA ARG A 373 4.26 -24.26 22.11
C ARG A 373 3.18 -25.36 22.24
N ASN A 374 2.59 -25.48 23.42
CA ASN A 374 1.57 -26.47 23.77
C ASN A 374 0.13 -25.89 23.71
N ALA A 375 -0.05 -24.65 23.25
CA ALA A 375 -1.38 -24.07 23.05
C ALA A 375 -2.16 -24.82 21.96
N TYR A 376 -3.49 -24.71 21.98
CA TYR A 376 -4.36 -25.22 20.91
C TYR A 376 -4.07 -24.50 19.60
N SER A 377 -4.03 -23.17 19.63
CA SER A 377 -3.68 -22.34 18.49
C SER A 377 -3.21 -20.93 18.90
N LEU A 378 -2.62 -20.21 17.94
CA LEU A 378 -2.59 -18.75 17.96
C LEU A 378 -3.62 -18.25 16.96
N GLU A 379 -4.62 -17.50 17.43
CA GLU A 379 -5.56 -16.83 16.54
C GLU A 379 -4.96 -15.51 16.05
N CYS A 380 -4.61 -15.47 14.77
CA CYS A 380 -3.79 -14.39 14.19
C CYS A 380 -4.37 -13.76 12.91
N TRP A 381 -5.49 -14.28 12.40
CA TRP A 381 -5.98 -13.92 11.06
C TRP A 381 -7.51 -13.99 10.93
N GLY A 382 -8.04 -13.48 9.82
CA GLY A 382 -9.49 -13.34 9.63
C GLY A 382 -10.10 -12.27 10.54
N GLY A 383 -11.41 -12.35 10.76
CA GLY A 383 -12.15 -11.24 11.37
C GLY A 383 -11.95 -9.94 10.58
N ALA A 384 -11.62 -8.83 11.26
CA ALA A 384 -11.38 -7.54 10.61
C ALA A 384 -9.95 -7.34 10.07
N THR A 385 -8.99 -8.22 10.37
CA THR A 385 -7.56 -7.95 10.08
C THR A 385 -7.24 -7.85 8.58
N PHE A 386 -7.98 -8.58 7.75
CA PHE A 386 -7.77 -8.62 6.29
C PHE A 386 -8.10 -7.28 5.61
N ASP A 387 -9.26 -6.68 5.93
CA ASP A 387 -9.66 -5.34 5.46
C ASP A 387 -8.79 -4.24 6.08
N VAL A 388 -8.54 -4.31 7.40
CA VAL A 388 -7.82 -3.25 8.13
C VAL A 388 -6.35 -3.16 7.75
N SER A 389 -5.68 -4.29 7.50
CA SER A 389 -4.28 -4.29 7.07
C SER A 389 -4.08 -3.56 5.74
N MET A 390 -4.89 -3.86 4.72
CA MET A 390 -4.82 -3.17 3.42
C MET A 390 -5.27 -1.71 3.52
N ARG A 391 -6.47 -1.47 4.09
CA ARG A 391 -7.14 -0.16 4.08
C ARG A 391 -6.44 0.89 4.93
N PHE A 392 -5.99 0.52 6.13
CA PHE A 392 -5.46 1.46 7.12
C PHE A 392 -3.96 1.29 7.34
N LEU A 393 -3.48 0.06 7.53
CA LEU A 393 -2.04 -0.15 7.80
C LEU A 393 -1.19 -0.09 6.51
N HIS A 394 -1.82 -0.24 5.35
CA HIS A 394 -1.19 -0.42 4.04
C HIS A 394 -0.19 -1.59 4.00
N GLU A 395 -0.53 -2.65 4.74
CA GLU A 395 0.20 -3.92 4.85
C GLU A 395 -0.58 -5.03 4.15
N CYS A 396 0.09 -5.93 3.43
CA CYS A 396 -0.55 -7.09 2.84
C CYS A 396 -0.90 -8.13 3.94
N PRO A 397 -2.15 -8.60 4.06
CA PRO A 397 -2.50 -9.61 5.05
C PRO A 397 -1.84 -10.97 4.78
N TRP A 398 -1.57 -11.29 3.50
CA TRP A 398 -0.89 -12.52 3.10
C TRP A 398 0.59 -12.49 3.44
N ASP A 399 1.28 -11.36 3.26
CA ASP A 399 2.66 -11.18 3.75
C ASP A 399 2.71 -11.46 5.26
N ARG A 400 1.82 -10.81 6.04
CA ARG A 400 1.70 -11.03 7.49
C ARG A 400 1.52 -12.51 7.86
N LEU A 401 0.69 -13.24 7.12
CA LEU A 401 0.45 -14.66 7.37
C LEU A 401 1.70 -15.52 7.09
N ASN A 402 2.35 -15.31 5.94
CA ASN A 402 3.55 -16.05 5.53
C ASN A 402 4.75 -15.73 6.45
N ASP A 403 5.03 -14.45 6.69
CA ASP A 403 6.16 -13.98 7.51
C ASP A 403 6.03 -14.52 8.95
N LEU A 404 4.82 -14.50 9.52
CA LEU A 404 4.58 -15.09 10.83
C LEU A 404 4.80 -16.61 10.82
N ARG A 405 4.49 -17.32 9.72
CA ARG A 405 4.61 -18.79 9.68
C ARG A 405 6.04 -19.28 9.54
N GLU A 406 6.90 -18.51 8.89
CA GLU A 406 8.34 -18.75 8.94
C GLU A 406 8.87 -18.60 10.39
N ALA A 407 8.36 -17.62 11.14
CA ALA A 407 8.75 -17.38 12.54
C ALA A 407 8.12 -18.37 13.56
N VAL A 408 6.92 -18.90 13.29
CA VAL A 408 6.20 -19.86 14.15
C VAL A 408 5.70 -21.06 13.34
N PRO A 409 6.58 -22.03 13.03
CA PRO A 409 6.21 -23.20 12.25
C PRO A 409 5.40 -24.25 13.04
N ASP A 410 5.57 -24.36 14.36
CA ASP A 410 5.14 -25.52 15.15
C ASP A 410 3.99 -25.28 16.16
N VAL A 411 3.25 -24.17 16.05
CA VAL A 411 1.99 -23.91 16.80
C VAL A 411 0.83 -23.72 15.80
N PRO A 412 -0.36 -24.35 15.99
CA PRO A 412 -1.45 -24.27 15.02
C PRO A 412 -1.96 -22.84 14.84
N PHE A 413 -2.26 -22.46 13.61
CA PHE A 413 -2.82 -21.15 13.28
C PHE A 413 -4.33 -21.17 13.18
N GLN A 414 -4.98 -20.19 13.81
CA GLN A 414 -6.43 -20.04 13.75
C GLN A 414 -6.85 -18.74 13.09
N MET A 415 -7.93 -18.82 12.32
CA MET A 415 -8.64 -17.66 11.79
C MET A 415 -10.15 -17.72 12.02
N LEU A 416 -10.76 -16.55 12.17
CA LEU A 416 -12.22 -16.40 12.17
C LEU A 416 -12.73 -16.20 10.74
N LEU A 417 -13.58 -17.12 10.27
CA LEU A 417 -14.10 -17.19 8.90
C LEU A 417 -15.65 -17.13 8.91
N ARG A 418 -16.29 -16.22 8.18
CA ARG A 418 -17.76 -16.23 8.03
C ARG A 418 -18.14 -17.15 6.86
N GLY A 419 -18.95 -18.18 7.10
CA GLY A 419 -19.10 -19.33 6.21
C GLY A 419 -19.38 -19.00 4.74
N ALA A 420 -20.38 -18.17 4.46
CA ALA A 420 -20.76 -17.79 3.09
C ALA A 420 -19.94 -16.63 2.50
N ASN A 421 -19.04 -16.02 3.28
CA ASN A 421 -18.45 -14.71 2.98
C ASN A 421 -16.93 -14.64 3.17
N ALA A 422 -16.30 -15.76 3.57
CA ALA A 422 -14.91 -15.83 4.02
C ALA A 422 -14.55 -14.72 5.03
N VAL A 423 -13.79 -13.69 4.60
CA VAL A 423 -13.40 -12.52 5.41
C VAL A 423 -14.15 -11.23 5.03
N GLY A 424 -15.03 -11.28 4.04
CA GLY A 424 -15.65 -10.12 3.41
C GLY A 424 -16.89 -9.56 4.11
N TYR A 425 -17.54 -8.56 3.48
CA TYR A 425 -18.79 -7.93 3.98
C TYR A 425 -20.04 -8.19 3.12
N THR A 426 -19.90 -8.75 1.90
CA THR A 426 -21.01 -9.07 1.00
C THR A 426 -21.13 -10.59 0.78
N SER A 427 -22.18 -11.05 0.09
CA SER A 427 -22.23 -12.40 -0.47
C SER A 427 -21.34 -12.51 -1.71
N TYR A 428 -20.63 -13.62 -1.84
CA TYR A 428 -19.76 -13.95 -2.98
C TYR A 428 -20.25 -15.24 -3.65
N ALA A 429 -19.83 -15.46 -4.90
CA ALA A 429 -20.02 -16.75 -5.57
C ALA A 429 -19.16 -17.84 -4.90
N ASP A 430 -19.64 -19.08 -4.88
CA ASP A 430 -19.08 -20.17 -4.10
C ASP A 430 -17.58 -20.41 -4.36
N ASN A 431 -17.16 -20.31 -5.62
CA ASN A 431 -15.76 -20.51 -6.02
C ASN A 431 -14.79 -19.49 -5.40
N VAL A 432 -15.27 -18.32 -4.97
CA VAL A 432 -14.50 -17.33 -4.20
C VAL A 432 -14.16 -17.86 -2.81
N VAL A 433 -15.11 -18.54 -2.15
CA VAL A 433 -14.93 -19.09 -0.79
C VAL A 433 -14.00 -20.30 -0.83
N TYR A 434 -14.18 -21.23 -1.79
CA TYR A 434 -13.27 -22.36 -1.99
C TYR A 434 -11.83 -21.90 -2.26
N GLN A 435 -11.64 -20.97 -3.20
CA GLN A 435 -10.31 -20.47 -3.54
C GLN A 435 -9.66 -19.70 -2.38
N PHE A 436 -10.44 -18.95 -1.59
CA PHE A 436 -9.93 -18.29 -0.39
C PHE A 436 -9.43 -19.29 0.65
N CYS A 437 -10.24 -20.30 0.99
CA CYS A 437 -9.87 -21.30 2.01
C CYS A 437 -8.63 -22.10 1.59
N LYS A 438 -8.56 -22.49 0.30
CA LYS A 438 -7.38 -23.11 -0.29
C LYS A 438 -6.12 -22.24 -0.17
N LEU A 439 -6.19 -20.97 -0.59
CA LEU A 439 -5.04 -20.07 -0.51
C LEU A 439 -4.60 -19.78 0.93
N ALA A 440 -5.54 -19.71 1.88
CA ALA A 440 -5.25 -19.58 3.30
C ALA A 440 -4.53 -20.81 3.86
N LYS A 441 -4.96 -22.03 3.52
CA LYS A 441 -4.26 -23.26 3.93
C LYS A 441 -2.89 -23.40 3.26
N GLU A 442 -2.77 -23.06 1.98
CA GLU A 442 -1.48 -22.99 1.27
C GLU A 442 -0.50 -21.97 1.89
N SER A 443 -1.02 -20.93 2.57
CA SER A 443 -0.23 -19.91 3.27
C SER A 443 0.04 -20.25 4.75
N GLY A 444 -0.33 -21.45 5.21
CA GLY A 444 -0.06 -21.93 6.58
C GLY A 444 -1.13 -21.62 7.63
N MET A 445 -2.37 -21.32 7.25
CA MET A 445 -3.52 -21.38 8.17
C MET A 445 -3.88 -22.84 8.50
N ASP A 446 -4.36 -23.14 9.70
CA ASP A 446 -4.66 -24.53 10.11
C ASP A 446 -6.12 -24.74 10.55
N VAL A 447 -6.55 -23.99 11.55
CA VAL A 447 -7.88 -24.01 12.16
C VAL A 447 -8.72 -22.88 11.59
N PHE A 448 -9.85 -23.23 10.99
CA PHE A 448 -10.79 -22.25 10.46
C PHE A 448 -12.04 -22.29 11.32
N ARG A 449 -12.21 -21.25 12.16
CA ARG A 449 -13.40 -21.04 12.98
C ARG A 449 -14.52 -20.49 12.10
N VAL A 450 -15.28 -21.39 11.49
CA VAL A 450 -16.39 -21.10 10.59
C VAL A 450 -17.62 -20.68 11.41
N PHE A 451 -18.14 -19.47 11.20
CA PHE A 451 -19.37 -18.98 11.85
C PHE A 451 -20.35 -18.37 10.85
N ASP A 452 -21.60 -18.18 11.24
CA ASP A 452 -22.55 -17.31 10.54
C ASP A 452 -23.12 -16.25 11.49
N SER A 453 -23.42 -15.05 10.97
CA SER A 453 -23.86 -13.92 11.80
C SER A 453 -25.27 -14.02 12.38
N LEU A 454 -26.05 -15.03 11.96
CA LEU A 454 -27.40 -15.33 12.41
C LEU A 454 -27.54 -16.82 12.83
N ASN A 455 -26.44 -17.57 12.99
CA ASN A 455 -26.43 -19.04 13.05
C ASN A 455 -27.23 -19.69 11.90
N TYR A 456 -27.17 -19.13 10.69
CA TYR A 456 -27.89 -19.67 9.54
C TYR A 456 -27.08 -20.81 8.88
N ILE A 457 -27.52 -22.06 9.11
CA ILE A 457 -26.79 -23.28 8.75
C ILE A 457 -26.39 -23.37 7.26
N GLU A 458 -27.25 -22.90 6.34
CA GLU A 458 -26.96 -22.92 4.90
C GLU A 458 -25.81 -21.99 4.47
N ASN A 459 -25.50 -20.96 5.28
CA ASN A 459 -24.28 -20.17 5.10
C ASN A 459 -23.04 -20.90 5.63
N MET A 460 -23.17 -21.66 6.72
CA MET A 460 -22.07 -22.38 7.34
C MET A 460 -21.62 -23.59 6.52
N LYS A 461 -22.55 -24.32 5.88
CA LYS A 461 -22.25 -25.49 5.03
C LYS A 461 -21.17 -25.21 3.97
N LEU A 462 -21.28 -24.10 3.25
CA LEU A 462 -20.28 -23.72 2.23
C LEU A 462 -18.90 -23.48 2.85
N GLY A 463 -18.82 -22.83 4.01
CA GLY A 463 -17.55 -22.58 4.69
C GLY A 463 -16.94 -23.87 5.27
N ILE A 464 -17.76 -24.76 5.83
CA ILE A 464 -17.36 -26.08 6.34
C ILE A 464 -16.77 -26.92 5.20
N ASP A 465 -17.48 -27.04 4.08
CA ASP A 465 -17.04 -27.83 2.94
C ASP A 465 -15.79 -27.23 2.28
N ALA A 466 -15.74 -25.90 2.11
CA ALA A 466 -14.58 -25.21 1.54
C ALA A 466 -13.29 -25.35 2.38
N VAL A 467 -13.41 -25.40 3.72
CA VAL A 467 -12.28 -25.69 4.61
C VAL A 467 -11.89 -27.17 4.54
N GLY A 468 -12.87 -28.08 4.52
CA GLY A 468 -12.63 -29.52 4.37
C GLY A 468 -11.90 -29.86 3.07
N GLN A 469 -12.38 -29.34 1.93
CA GLN A 469 -11.72 -29.49 0.62
C GLN A 469 -10.33 -28.83 0.56
N ALA A 470 -10.09 -27.77 1.34
CA ALA A 470 -8.76 -27.16 1.46
C ALA A 470 -7.78 -27.98 2.32
N GLY A 471 -8.25 -28.97 3.09
CA GLY A 471 -7.45 -29.72 4.05
C GLY A 471 -7.17 -28.93 5.35
N GLY A 472 -8.08 -28.04 5.75
CA GLY A 472 -8.04 -27.34 7.03
C GLY A 472 -8.81 -28.05 8.14
N ILE A 473 -8.51 -27.73 9.40
CA ILE A 473 -9.32 -28.15 10.56
C ILE A 473 -10.59 -27.30 10.57
N VAL A 474 -11.73 -27.95 10.32
CA VAL A 474 -13.06 -27.32 10.42
C VAL A 474 -13.45 -27.19 11.90
N GLU A 475 -13.40 -25.98 12.42
CA GLU A 475 -13.99 -25.62 13.71
C GLU A 475 -15.30 -24.86 13.46
N ALA A 476 -16.46 -25.43 13.76
CA ALA A 476 -17.75 -24.79 13.47
C ALA A 476 -18.32 -24.10 14.72
N ALA A 477 -18.61 -22.81 14.60
CA ALA A 477 -18.94 -21.95 15.73
C ALA A 477 -20.43 -21.59 15.83
N VAL A 478 -21.00 -21.87 16.99
CA VAL A 478 -22.33 -21.42 17.41
C VAL A 478 -22.20 -20.06 18.09
N CYS A 479 -22.82 -19.02 17.54
CA CYS A 479 -22.83 -17.70 18.19
C CYS A 479 -23.85 -17.70 19.35
N TYR A 480 -23.42 -17.24 20.52
CA TYR A 480 -24.23 -17.23 21.75
C TYR A 480 -24.88 -15.86 22.00
N THR A 481 -26.16 -15.85 22.38
CA THR A 481 -26.94 -14.63 22.69
C THR A 481 -28.01 -14.96 23.74
N GLY A 482 -28.50 -13.97 24.48
CA GLY A 482 -29.45 -14.21 25.57
C GLY A 482 -28.82 -14.89 26.80
N ASP A 483 -29.56 -15.80 27.44
CA ASP A 483 -29.18 -16.40 28.72
C ASP A 483 -29.90 -17.74 28.96
N VAL A 484 -29.25 -18.86 28.63
CA VAL A 484 -29.82 -20.21 28.84
C VAL A 484 -30.08 -20.55 30.31
N SER A 485 -29.48 -19.82 31.25
CA SER A 485 -29.74 -20.01 32.68
C SER A 485 -31.01 -19.31 33.19
N ASN A 486 -31.67 -18.54 32.30
CA ASN A 486 -32.90 -17.79 32.56
C ASN A 486 -34.01 -18.21 31.57
N PRO A 487 -34.93 -19.13 31.95
CA PRO A 487 -36.02 -19.61 31.09
C PRO A 487 -37.10 -18.56 30.77
N LYS A 488 -36.88 -17.28 31.12
CA LYS A 488 -37.73 -16.13 30.75
C LYS A 488 -37.05 -15.15 29.79
N ARG A 489 -35.81 -15.39 29.34
CA ARG A 489 -35.07 -14.43 28.49
C ARG A 489 -35.63 -14.33 27.07
N GLY A 490 -36.07 -15.44 26.45
CA GLY A 490 -36.57 -15.43 25.06
C GLY A 490 -36.48 -16.80 24.40
N CYS A 491 -36.33 -16.80 23.08
CA CYS A 491 -36.33 -17.97 22.20
C CYS A 491 -34.98 -18.72 22.10
N TYR A 492 -33.88 -18.14 22.57
CA TYR A 492 -32.56 -18.79 22.63
C TYR A 492 -32.43 -19.60 23.94
N ASP A 493 -33.15 -20.71 24.04
CA ASP A 493 -33.05 -21.65 25.15
C ASP A 493 -31.97 -22.73 24.92
N LEU A 494 -31.81 -23.66 25.86
CA LEU A 494 -30.80 -24.71 25.78
C LEU A 494 -31.04 -25.68 24.61
N GLU A 495 -32.30 -25.96 24.27
CA GLU A 495 -32.64 -26.93 23.21
C GLU A 495 -32.45 -26.32 21.82
N TYR A 496 -32.65 -25.00 21.65
CA TYR A 496 -32.19 -24.28 20.45
C TYR A 496 -30.68 -24.52 20.21
N TYR A 497 -29.85 -24.39 21.25
CA TYR A 497 -28.41 -24.58 21.12
C TYR A 497 -28.05 -26.04 20.83
N LEU A 498 -28.61 -27.01 21.55
CA LEU A 498 -28.34 -28.43 21.31
C LEU A 498 -28.81 -28.86 19.91
N GLN A 499 -29.98 -28.43 19.47
CA GLN A 499 -30.47 -28.70 18.11
C GLN A 499 -29.54 -28.14 17.03
N PHE A 500 -29.01 -26.93 17.22
CA PHE A 500 -28.05 -26.37 16.27
C PHE A 500 -26.70 -27.12 16.28
N VAL A 501 -26.24 -27.60 17.44
CA VAL A 501 -25.06 -28.49 17.54
C VAL A 501 -25.31 -29.81 16.80
N ARG A 502 -26.50 -30.42 16.93
CA ARG A 502 -26.92 -31.61 16.15
C ARG A 502 -26.97 -31.36 14.65
N GLU A 503 -27.06 -30.12 14.19
CA GLU A 503 -27.03 -29.79 12.76
C GLU A 503 -25.60 -29.59 12.25
N LEU A 504 -24.72 -29.00 13.08
CA LEU A 504 -23.29 -28.86 12.78
C LEU A 504 -22.53 -30.19 12.83
N GLU A 505 -22.78 -31.04 13.82
CA GLU A 505 -22.13 -32.36 13.96
C GLU A 505 -22.32 -33.23 12.70
N LYS A 506 -23.54 -33.21 12.14
CA LYS A 506 -23.90 -33.88 10.88
C LYS A 506 -23.17 -33.34 9.64
N GLN A 507 -22.48 -32.20 9.72
CA GLN A 507 -21.64 -31.70 8.63
C GLN A 507 -20.19 -32.24 8.69
N GLY A 508 -19.85 -33.12 9.66
CA GLY A 508 -18.51 -33.69 9.78
C GLY A 508 -17.46 -32.73 10.33
N ILE A 509 -17.85 -31.88 11.28
CA ILE A 509 -16.97 -30.90 11.91
C ILE A 509 -15.90 -31.58 12.79
N HIS A 510 -14.71 -30.99 12.88
CA HIS A 510 -13.61 -31.54 13.67
C HIS A 510 -13.64 -31.05 15.12
N VAL A 511 -14.07 -29.80 15.31
CA VAL A 511 -14.20 -29.12 16.60
C VAL A 511 -15.48 -28.28 16.61
N LEU A 512 -16.20 -28.28 17.72
CA LEU A 512 -17.33 -27.39 17.97
C LEU A 512 -16.83 -26.16 18.73
N ALA A 513 -17.16 -24.96 18.25
CA ALA A 513 -16.90 -23.73 18.97
C ALA A 513 -18.20 -23.10 19.50
N ILE A 514 -18.14 -22.53 20.70
CA ILE A 514 -19.19 -21.65 21.25
C ILE A 514 -18.61 -20.23 21.28
N LYS A 515 -19.11 -19.34 20.41
CA LYS A 515 -18.65 -17.95 20.29
C LYS A 515 -19.62 -16.99 20.99
N ASP A 516 -19.35 -16.70 22.26
CA ASP A 516 -19.96 -15.59 22.99
C ASP A 516 -19.25 -14.27 22.64
N MET A 517 -19.62 -13.68 21.51
CA MET A 517 -19.00 -12.46 20.97
C MET A 517 -19.20 -11.18 21.83
N ALA A 518 -19.90 -11.25 22.96
CA ALA A 518 -20.23 -10.09 23.78
C ALA A 518 -19.94 -10.23 25.29
N GLY A 519 -19.73 -11.45 25.82
CA GLY A 519 -19.54 -11.67 27.26
C GLY A 519 -20.84 -11.99 28.02
N LEU A 520 -21.81 -12.59 27.32
CA LEU A 520 -23.14 -12.92 27.82
C LEU A 520 -23.18 -14.26 28.58
N LEU A 521 -22.21 -15.16 28.34
CA LEU A 521 -22.16 -16.50 28.90
C LEU A 521 -21.69 -16.45 30.36
N LYS A 522 -22.62 -16.21 31.30
CA LYS A 522 -22.40 -16.21 32.76
C LYS A 522 -21.92 -17.60 33.25
N PRO A 523 -21.21 -17.72 34.38
CA PRO A 523 -20.68 -19.01 34.84
C PRO A 523 -21.72 -20.14 34.95
N LYS A 524 -22.91 -19.86 35.48
CA LYS A 524 -24.02 -20.83 35.53
C LYS A 524 -24.53 -21.24 34.13
N ALA A 525 -24.53 -20.32 33.17
CA ALA A 525 -24.92 -20.59 31.79
C ALA A 525 -23.84 -21.39 31.05
N ALA A 526 -22.55 -21.12 31.32
CA ALA A 526 -21.42 -21.90 30.82
C ALA A 526 -21.52 -23.36 31.26
N THR A 527 -21.61 -23.63 32.57
CA THR A 527 -21.71 -25.01 33.09
C THR A 527 -22.93 -25.75 32.55
N LEU A 528 -24.08 -25.07 32.40
CA LEU A 528 -25.30 -25.67 31.85
C LEU A 528 -25.16 -26.03 30.36
N LEU A 529 -24.71 -25.08 29.53
CA LEU A 529 -24.60 -25.26 28.09
C LEU A 529 -23.50 -26.27 27.73
N ILE A 530 -22.30 -26.08 28.27
CA ILE A 530 -21.14 -26.91 27.95
C ILE A 530 -21.27 -28.30 28.57
N GLY A 531 -21.89 -28.43 29.74
CA GLY A 531 -22.23 -29.72 30.34
C GLY A 531 -23.19 -30.54 29.48
N ALA A 532 -24.29 -29.94 29.03
CA ALA A 532 -25.26 -30.62 28.17
C ALA A 532 -24.67 -31.00 26.81
N ILE A 533 -23.86 -30.13 26.19
CA ILE A 533 -23.13 -30.44 24.96
C ILE A 533 -22.15 -31.61 25.19
N ARG A 534 -21.43 -31.64 26.31
CA ARG A 534 -20.50 -32.74 26.63
C ARG A 534 -21.22 -34.06 26.89
N GLU A 535 -22.41 -34.04 27.49
CA GLU A 535 -23.25 -35.21 27.73
C GLU A 535 -23.78 -35.81 26.42
N GLU A 536 -24.28 -34.98 25.49
CA GLU A 536 -24.78 -35.45 24.20
C GLU A 536 -23.64 -35.80 23.22
N PHE A 537 -22.50 -35.09 23.27
CA PHE A 537 -21.36 -35.24 22.35
C PHE A 537 -20.02 -35.52 23.08
N PRO A 538 -19.84 -36.71 23.70
CA PRO A 538 -18.68 -37.01 24.54
C PRO A 538 -17.33 -37.04 23.80
N ASN A 539 -17.35 -37.29 22.49
CA ASN A 539 -16.15 -37.44 21.64
C ASN A 539 -15.77 -36.18 20.85
N LEU A 540 -16.68 -35.21 20.72
CA LEU A 540 -16.50 -33.99 19.92
C LEU A 540 -15.69 -32.96 20.75
N PRO A 541 -14.56 -32.43 20.26
CA PRO A 541 -13.87 -31.36 20.96
C PRO A 541 -14.74 -30.08 21.06
N VAL A 542 -14.74 -29.43 22.21
CA VAL A 542 -15.52 -28.23 22.50
C VAL A 542 -14.59 -27.08 22.89
N HIS A 543 -14.63 -26.02 22.08
CA HIS A 543 -13.82 -24.81 22.20
C HIS A 543 -14.73 -23.63 22.62
N VAL A 544 -14.42 -22.93 23.71
CA VAL A 544 -15.28 -21.83 24.19
C VAL A 544 -14.56 -20.48 24.08
N HIS A 545 -15.19 -19.56 23.37
CA HIS A 545 -14.77 -18.19 23.21
C HIS A 545 -15.74 -17.25 23.92
N THR A 546 -15.23 -16.27 24.65
CA THR A 546 -16.01 -15.17 25.25
C THR A 546 -15.23 -13.85 25.21
N HIS A 547 -15.88 -12.75 25.60
CA HIS A 547 -15.24 -11.46 25.88
C HIS A 547 -15.49 -11.07 27.34
N ASP A 548 -14.53 -10.41 27.99
CA ASP A 548 -14.60 -10.00 29.40
C ASP A 548 -15.36 -8.68 29.61
N THR A 549 -16.34 -8.39 28.74
CA THR A 549 -17.04 -7.09 28.71
C THR A 549 -17.67 -6.74 30.05
N ALA A 550 -18.10 -7.75 30.81
CA ALA A 550 -18.70 -7.61 32.14
C ALA A 550 -17.72 -7.77 33.33
N GLY A 551 -16.44 -8.11 33.11
CA GLY A 551 -15.48 -8.42 34.19
C GLY A 551 -15.75 -9.76 34.90
N LEU A 552 -16.14 -10.79 34.14
CA LEU A 552 -16.56 -12.11 34.64
C LEU A 552 -16.04 -13.30 33.80
N ALA A 553 -15.38 -13.05 32.66
CA ALA A 553 -15.05 -14.09 31.69
C ALA A 553 -14.08 -15.15 32.22
N VAL A 554 -13.12 -14.79 33.08
CA VAL A 554 -12.22 -15.77 33.73
C VAL A 554 -13.04 -16.80 34.53
N SER A 555 -14.03 -16.33 35.30
CA SER A 555 -14.95 -17.23 36.04
C SER A 555 -15.85 -18.04 35.11
N SER A 556 -16.28 -17.47 33.98
CA SER A 556 -17.08 -18.19 32.98
C SER A 556 -16.29 -19.27 32.24
N MET A 557 -15.01 -19.02 31.92
CA MET A 557 -14.14 -20.01 31.26
C MET A 557 -13.74 -21.14 32.20
N LEU A 558 -13.44 -20.85 33.48
CA LEU A 558 -13.27 -21.89 34.50
C LEU A 558 -14.56 -22.73 34.68
N ALA A 559 -15.75 -22.11 34.61
CA ALA A 559 -17.04 -22.80 34.66
C ALA A 559 -17.40 -23.58 33.38
N ALA A 560 -16.77 -23.26 32.24
CA ALA A 560 -16.87 -23.98 30.97
C ALA A 560 -15.88 -25.16 30.90
N ALA A 561 -14.67 -25.01 31.46
CA ALA A 561 -13.60 -26.01 31.45
C ALA A 561 -13.96 -27.34 32.13
N ALA A 562 -15.05 -27.40 32.91
CA ALA A 562 -15.64 -28.64 33.39
C ALA A 562 -16.19 -29.55 32.27
N GLY A 563 -16.30 -29.07 31.03
CA GLY A 563 -16.66 -29.86 29.86
C GLY A 563 -16.02 -29.43 28.54
N ALA A 564 -15.47 -28.22 28.43
CA ALA A 564 -14.70 -27.75 27.28
C ALA A 564 -13.26 -28.27 27.29
N ASP A 565 -12.71 -28.56 26.10
CA ASP A 565 -11.31 -28.95 25.93
C ASP A 565 -10.38 -27.72 25.77
N VAL A 566 -10.94 -26.60 25.27
CA VAL A 566 -10.18 -25.41 24.89
C VAL A 566 -10.94 -24.13 25.25
N VAL A 567 -10.22 -23.07 25.67
CA VAL A 567 -10.77 -21.72 25.81
C VAL A 567 -9.90 -20.64 25.12
N ASP A 568 -10.55 -19.61 24.57
CA ASP A 568 -9.87 -18.39 24.09
C ASP A 568 -9.47 -17.49 25.28
N ALA A 569 -8.22 -17.02 25.27
CA ALA A 569 -7.68 -16.04 26.20
C ALA A 569 -6.79 -15.02 25.47
N ALA A 570 -6.43 -13.92 26.12
CA ALA A 570 -5.42 -12.98 25.63
C ALA A 570 -4.37 -12.70 26.72
N LEU A 571 -3.14 -12.40 26.31
CA LEU A 571 -2.08 -11.98 27.24
C LEU A 571 -2.52 -10.72 27.99
N ASP A 572 -2.13 -10.60 29.26
CA ASP A 572 -2.93 -9.84 30.24
C ASP A 572 -3.08 -8.34 29.91
N ALA A 573 -2.02 -7.71 29.42
CA ALA A 573 -1.96 -6.34 28.90
C ALA A 573 -2.88 -6.09 27.70
N MET A 574 -3.25 -7.15 26.98
CA MET A 574 -4.15 -7.16 25.82
C MET A 574 -5.49 -7.85 26.15
N SER A 575 -5.75 -8.15 27.42
CA SER A 575 -6.97 -8.80 27.93
C SER A 575 -7.94 -7.82 28.58
N GLY A 576 -9.09 -8.33 29.03
CA GLY A 576 -10.07 -7.60 29.83
C GLY A 576 -10.87 -6.56 29.04
N THR A 577 -11.89 -5.99 29.69
CA THR A 577 -12.84 -5.04 29.06
C THR A 577 -13.46 -5.66 27.79
N THR A 578 -13.41 -5.02 26.62
CA THR A 578 -13.94 -5.59 25.37
C THR A 578 -13.12 -6.75 24.81
N SER A 579 -11.97 -7.11 25.38
CA SER A 579 -11.10 -8.22 24.94
C SER A 579 -11.49 -9.57 25.55
N GLN A 580 -10.67 -10.61 25.34
CA GLN A 580 -10.77 -11.92 25.99
C GLN A 580 -10.39 -11.85 27.49
N PRO A 581 -10.72 -12.89 28.29
CA PRO A 581 -10.17 -13.07 29.63
C PRO A 581 -8.63 -13.16 29.62
N SER A 582 -8.02 -12.79 30.74
CA SER A 582 -6.57 -12.86 30.99
C SER A 582 -6.07 -14.31 30.93
N LEU A 583 -5.06 -14.53 30.08
CA LEU A 583 -4.36 -15.80 29.91
C LEU A 583 -3.53 -16.15 31.15
N GLY A 584 -2.80 -15.18 31.71
CA GLY A 584 -2.03 -15.37 32.95
C GLY A 584 -2.92 -15.74 34.14
N ALA A 585 -4.09 -15.10 34.28
CA ALA A 585 -5.07 -15.44 35.31
C ALA A 585 -5.65 -16.84 35.13
N LEU A 586 -5.93 -17.28 33.90
CA LEU A 586 -6.42 -18.65 33.63
C LEU A 586 -5.35 -19.70 33.93
N VAL A 587 -4.12 -19.50 33.44
CA VAL A 587 -2.97 -20.40 33.72
C VAL A 587 -2.69 -20.50 35.22
N ALA A 588 -2.70 -19.38 35.94
CA ALA A 588 -2.50 -19.39 37.39
C ALA A 588 -3.69 -20.00 38.17
N SER A 589 -4.92 -19.91 37.64
CA SER A 589 -6.12 -20.45 38.29
C SER A 589 -6.28 -21.96 38.16
N THR A 590 -5.74 -22.59 37.10
CA THR A 590 -5.79 -24.05 36.93
C THR A 590 -4.47 -24.76 37.29
N GLN A 591 -3.42 -24.02 37.66
CA GLN A 591 -2.12 -24.60 38.00
C GLN A 591 -2.22 -25.59 39.18
N ASN A 592 -1.64 -26.79 39.02
CA ASN A 592 -1.72 -27.90 39.98
C ASN A 592 -3.15 -28.45 40.20
N THR A 593 -4.07 -28.27 39.24
CA THR A 593 -5.39 -28.90 39.21
C THR A 593 -5.49 -29.89 38.04
N ASP A 594 -6.56 -30.69 37.98
CA ASP A 594 -6.83 -31.56 36.83
C ASP A 594 -7.01 -30.77 35.52
N LEU A 595 -7.26 -29.45 35.59
CA LEU A 595 -7.39 -28.54 34.45
C LEU A 595 -6.10 -27.77 34.13
N ASP A 596 -4.94 -28.16 34.66
CA ASP A 596 -3.66 -27.48 34.41
C ASP A 596 -3.36 -27.39 32.90
N THR A 597 -3.01 -26.20 32.44
CA THR A 597 -2.79 -25.92 31.00
C THR A 597 -1.47 -26.45 30.47
N GLY A 598 -0.51 -26.80 31.36
CA GLY A 598 0.85 -27.16 30.96
C GLY A 598 1.65 -26.00 30.33
N LEU A 599 1.16 -24.76 30.43
CA LEU A 599 1.87 -23.54 30.06
C LEU A 599 2.66 -23.00 31.27
N ASP A 600 3.86 -22.49 31.02
CA ASP A 600 4.67 -21.88 32.07
C ASP A 600 4.26 -20.42 32.31
N LEU A 601 3.76 -20.15 33.52
CA LEU A 601 3.26 -18.82 33.90
C LEU A 601 4.35 -17.74 33.86
N HIS A 602 5.61 -18.07 34.16
CA HIS A 602 6.70 -17.10 34.16
C HIS A 602 7.09 -16.69 32.72
N ASP A 603 7.05 -17.62 31.77
CA ASP A 603 7.22 -17.32 30.35
C ASP A 603 6.01 -16.59 29.75
N VAL A 604 4.79 -16.89 30.20
CA VAL A 604 3.58 -16.10 29.85
C VAL A 604 3.74 -14.64 30.31
N LEU A 605 4.21 -14.41 31.54
CA LEU A 605 4.43 -13.05 32.06
C LEU A 605 5.54 -12.30 31.29
N LYS A 606 6.59 -12.97 30.79
CA LYS A 606 7.57 -12.34 29.88
C LYS A 606 6.98 -11.89 28.56
N LEU A 607 6.02 -12.65 27.99
CA LEU A 607 5.29 -12.16 26.82
C LEU A 607 4.42 -10.95 27.17
N ASN A 608 3.83 -10.95 28.37
CA ASN A 608 3.01 -9.84 28.85
C ASN A 608 3.83 -8.54 28.99
N GLU A 609 5.03 -8.59 29.56
CA GLU A 609 5.95 -7.43 29.68
C GLU A 609 6.15 -6.71 28.32
N TYR A 610 6.39 -7.47 27.24
CA TYR A 610 6.47 -6.91 25.88
C TYR A 610 5.16 -6.24 25.44
N TRP A 611 4.01 -6.83 25.76
CA TRP A 611 2.70 -6.29 25.36
C TRP A 611 2.27 -5.06 26.16
N GLU A 612 2.71 -4.89 27.41
CA GLU A 612 2.51 -3.65 28.17
C GLU A 612 3.19 -2.47 27.48
N GLU A 613 4.47 -2.63 27.11
CA GLU A 613 5.22 -1.59 26.39
C GLU A 613 4.69 -1.40 24.96
N CYS A 614 4.39 -2.49 24.25
CA CYS A 614 3.92 -2.46 22.85
C CYS A 614 2.53 -1.83 22.72
N ARG A 615 1.60 -2.12 23.63
CA ARG A 615 0.27 -1.48 23.67
C ARG A 615 0.39 0.04 23.83
N GLY A 616 1.41 0.52 24.55
CA GLY A 616 1.75 1.95 24.64
C GLY A 616 2.04 2.62 23.28
N LEU A 617 2.50 1.90 22.26
CA LEU A 617 2.67 2.44 20.90
C LEU A 617 1.32 2.70 20.20
N TYR A 618 0.26 2.03 20.64
CA TYR A 618 -1.09 2.08 20.07
C TYR A 618 -2.08 2.96 20.86
N ALA A 619 -1.60 3.74 21.83
CA ALA A 619 -2.37 4.74 22.58
C ALA A 619 -3.28 5.65 21.71
N PRO A 620 -2.95 6.02 20.45
CA PRO A 620 -3.86 6.79 19.59
C PRO A 620 -5.17 6.06 19.20
N PHE A 621 -5.28 4.76 19.44
CA PHE A 621 -6.39 3.91 19.01
C PHE A 621 -7.17 3.26 20.17
N GLU A 622 -6.85 3.60 21.41
CA GLU A 622 -7.57 3.11 22.59
C GLU A 622 -9.05 3.51 22.58
N SER A 623 -9.92 2.59 22.99
CA SER A 623 -11.37 2.82 23.08
C SER A 623 -11.78 3.86 24.14
N GLY A 624 -10.86 4.21 25.06
CA GLY A 624 -11.12 5.04 26.23
C GLY A 624 -11.89 4.32 27.36
N GLN A 625 -12.29 3.06 27.18
CA GLN A 625 -12.97 2.27 28.19
C GLN A 625 -11.98 1.78 29.26
N LYS A 626 -12.13 2.26 30.50
CA LYS A 626 -11.18 1.98 31.60
C LYS A 626 -11.46 0.68 32.37
N THR A 627 -12.67 0.13 32.29
CA THR A 627 -13.12 -1.07 33.02
C THR A 627 -14.18 -1.83 32.24
N GLY A 628 -14.48 -3.08 32.63
CA GLY A 628 -15.71 -3.76 32.20
C GLY A 628 -16.98 -3.01 32.63
N SER A 629 -18.12 -3.36 32.02
CA SER A 629 -19.45 -2.81 32.28
C SER A 629 -20.54 -3.87 32.11
N ALA A 630 -21.30 -4.13 33.17
CA ALA A 630 -22.32 -5.19 33.19
C ALA A 630 -23.62 -4.86 32.43
N ASP A 631 -23.77 -3.65 31.88
CA ASP A 631 -24.92 -3.30 31.04
C ASP A 631 -24.90 -3.97 29.65
N VAL A 632 -23.80 -4.67 29.32
CA VAL A 632 -23.75 -5.59 28.19
C VAL A 632 -24.83 -6.69 28.26
N TYR A 633 -25.27 -7.10 29.46
CA TYR A 633 -26.40 -8.02 29.64
C TYR A 633 -27.78 -7.41 29.30
N LEU A 634 -27.84 -6.12 28.93
CA LEU A 634 -29.08 -5.40 28.54
C LEU A 634 -29.08 -4.99 27.07
N HIS A 635 -27.91 -4.62 26.53
CA HIS A 635 -27.75 -4.17 25.14
C HIS A 635 -27.08 -5.20 24.23
N GLU A 636 -26.39 -6.22 24.75
CA GLU A 636 -25.83 -7.34 23.97
C GLU A 636 -24.98 -6.88 22.75
N MET A 637 -24.12 -5.88 22.96
CA MET A 637 -23.18 -5.39 21.93
C MET A 637 -21.85 -6.15 22.03
N PRO A 638 -21.33 -6.71 20.92
CA PRO A 638 -19.96 -7.21 20.86
C PRO A 638 -18.91 -6.15 21.15
N GLY A 639 -17.74 -6.57 21.65
CA GLY A 639 -16.63 -5.67 22.01
C GLY A 639 -16.25 -4.70 20.89
N GLY A 640 -15.92 -5.24 19.70
CA GLY A 640 -15.63 -4.42 18.52
C GLY A 640 -16.80 -3.59 18.00
N GLN A 641 -18.05 -3.96 18.28
CA GLN A 641 -19.22 -3.13 17.92
C GLN A 641 -19.35 -1.92 18.85
N TYR A 642 -19.06 -2.08 20.14
CA TYR A 642 -19.11 -1.01 21.13
C TYR A 642 -18.17 0.15 20.75
N THR A 643 -16.87 -0.16 20.53
CA THR A 643 -15.84 0.82 20.17
C THR A 643 -16.16 1.56 18.87
N ASN A 644 -16.58 0.82 17.83
CA ASN A 644 -16.95 1.42 16.54
C ASN A 644 -18.21 2.30 16.63
N LEU A 645 -19.25 1.86 17.35
CA LEU A 645 -20.51 2.60 17.48
C LEU A 645 -20.35 3.87 18.33
N LEU A 646 -19.47 3.84 19.34
CA LEU A 646 -19.11 5.01 20.14
C LEU A 646 -18.43 6.08 19.26
N TYR A 647 -17.42 5.69 18.48
CA TYR A 647 -16.72 6.57 17.55
C TYR A 647 -17.67 7.17 16.49
N GLN A 648 -18.52 6.35 15.87
CA GLN A 648 -19.53 6.80 14.90
C GLN A 648 -20.53 7.78 15.55
N SER A 649 -21.00 7.50 16.77
CA SER A 649 -21.90 8.40 17.50
C SER A 649 -21.25 9.76 17.78
N SER A 650 -19.94 9.79 18.07
CA SER A 650 -19.19 11.04 18.21
C SER A 650 -19.08 11.81 16.89
N GLN A 651 -18.85 11.13 15.77
CA GLN A 651 -18.84 11.78 14.44
C GLN A 651 -20.20 12.34 14.03
N LEU A 652 -21.30 11.69 14.43
CA LEU A 652 -22.68 12.13 14.15
C LEU A 652 -23.20 13.23 15.10
N GLY A 653 -22.36 13.75 16.00
CA GLY A 653 -22.78 14.76 16.99
C GLY A 653 -23.70 14.23 18.09
N LEU A 654 -23.81 12.91 18.24
CA LEU A 654 -24.52 12.24 19.35
C LEU A 654 -23.66 12.15 20.63
N THR A 655 -22.55 12.88 20.69
CA THR A 655 -21.70 13.06 21.88
C THR A 655 -22.55 13.48 23.08
N GLY A 656 -22.47 12.70 24.18
CA GLY A 656 -23.32 12.88 25.36
C GLY A 656 -24.62 12.07 25.37
N GLN A 657 -25.11 11.61 24.21
CA GLN A 657 -26.32 10.76 24.09
C GLN A 657 -26.01 9.25 24.14
N TRP A 658 -24.78 8.84 24.47
CA TRP A 658 -24.34 7.43 24.42
C TRP A 658 -25.24 6.47 25.22
N SER A 659 -25.76 6.88 26.39
CA SER A 659 -26.69 6.05 27.17
C SER A 659 -28.01 5.78 26.44
N GLN A 660 -28.47 6.73 25.60
CA GLN A 660 -29.67 6.57 24.78
C GLN A 660 -29.39 5.67 23.58
N VAL A 661 -28.19 5.75 22.98
CA VAL A 661 -27.75 4.82 21.92
C VAL A 661 -27.69 3.38 22.44
N LYS A 662 -27.15 3.15 23.64
CA LYS A 662 -27.14 1.81 24.28
C LYS A 662 -28.55 1.26 24.52
N GLN A 663 -29.50 2.10 24.97
CA GLN A 663 -30.90 1.71 25.13
C GLN A 663 -31.56 1.42 23.77
N ALA A 664 -31.38 2.29 22.79
CA ALA A 664 -31.89 2.14 21.43
C ALA A 664 -31.30 0.92 20.70
N TYR A 665 -30.11 0.43 21.09
CA TYR A 665 -29.55 -0.82 20.56
C TYR A 665 -30.32 -2.06 21.07
N SER A 666 -30.73 -2.06 22.34
CA SER A 666 -31.64 -3.07 22.89
C SER A 666 -33.02 -3.02 22.19
N SER A 667 -33.53 -1.82 21.90
CA SER A 667 -34.75 -1.60 21.10
C SER A 667 -34.62 -2.09 19.66
N ALA A 668 -33.51 -1.76 18.99
CA ALA A 668 -33.20 -2.20 17.63
C ALA A 668 -33.14 -3.74 17.55
N ASN A 669 -32.54 -4.40 18.54
CA ASN A 669 -32.52 -5.86 18.62
C ASN A 669 -33.94 -6.46 18.65
N ARG A 670 -34.85 -5.93 19.48
CA ARG A 670 -36.26 -6.36 19.50
C ARG A 670 -36.95 -6.12 18.16
N LEU A 671 -36.78 -4.93 17.57
CA LEU A 671 -37.35 -4.56 16.27
C LEU A 671 -36.83 -5.44 15.12
N LEU A 672 -35.63 -6.00 15.22
CA LEU A 672 -35.07 -6.90 14.20
C LEU A 672 -35.47 -8.37 14.38
N GLY A 673 -36.08 -8.74 15.52
CA GLY A 673 -36.59 -10.09 15.84
C GLY A 673 -35.95 -10.79 17.04
N ASP A 674 -35.20 -10.06 17.89
CA ASP A 674 -34.23 -10.60 18.87
C ASP A 674 -33.21 -11.51 18.19
N ILE A 675 -32.15 -10.90 17.63
CA ILE A 675 -31.21 -11.57 16.74
C ILE A 675 -29.87 -11.88 17.42
N ILE A 676 -29.13 -12.82 16.84
CA ILE A 676 -27.70 -12.97 17.08
C ILE A 676 -26.98 -11.74 16.49
N LYS A 677 -26.10 -11.13 17.28
CA LYS A 677 -25.48 -9.83 17.01
C LYS A 677 -23.97 -9.97 16.94
N VAL A 678 -23.44 -10.20 15.75
CA VAL A 678 -21.99 -10.26 15.44
C VAL A 678 -21.78 -9.64 14.05
N THR A 679 -20.57 -9.32 13.59
CA THR A 679 -20.43 -8.61 12.30
C THR A 679 -20.90 -9.49 11.13
N PRO A 680 -21.93 -9.11 10.34
CA PRO A 680 -22.47 -7.75 10.18
C PRO A 680 -23.80 -7.43 10.89
N SER A 681 -24.56 -8.40 11.44
CA SER A 681 -25.84 -8.16 12.14
C SER A 681 -25.73 -7.20 13.34
N SER A 682 -24.57 -7.20 14.02
CA SER A 682 -24.23 -6.22 15.06
C SER A 682 -24.21 -4.77 14.55
N LYS A 683 -23.79 -4.54 13.30
CA LYS A 683 -23.83 -3.24 12.64
C LYS A 683 -25.25 -2.86 12.25
N VAL A 684 -26.03 -3.79 11.67
CA VAL A 684 -27.46 -3.56 11.34
C VAL A 684 -28.23 -3.03 12.55
N THR A 685 -27.99 -3.64 13.72
CA THR A 685 -28.56 -3.22 15.00
C THR A 685 -28.06 -1.83 15.44
N GLY A 686 -26.77 -1.52 15.20
CA GLY A 686 -26.16 -0.23 15.52
C GLY A 686 -26.63 0.93 14.66
N ASP A 687 -26.69 0.73 13.34
CA ASP A 687 -27.20 1.71 12.38
C ASP A 687 -28.68 2.04 12.69
N LEU A 688 -29.48 1.02 13.03
CA LEU A 688 -30.86 1.22 13.48
C LEU A 688 -30.95 1.95 14.83
N ALA A 689 -30.08 1.65 15.80
CA ALA A 689 -30.03 2.35 17.09
C ALA A 689 -29.72 3.84 16.94
N GLN A 690 -28.71 4.19 16.11
CA GLN A 690 -28.38 5.58 15.80
C GLN A 690 -29.50 6.27 15.03
N PHE A 691 -30.17 5.57 14.10
CA PHE A 691 -31.35 6.09 13.39
C PHE A 691 -32.51 6.42 14.35
N ILE A 692 -32.80 5.53 15.31
CA ILE A 692 -33.83 5.71 16.34
C ILE A 692 -33.55 6.96 17.19
N VAL A 693 -32.32 7.10 17.71
CA VAL A 693 -31.93 8.26 18.54
C VAL A 693 -31.95 9.56 17.73
N SER A 694 -31.35 9.57 16.54
CA SER A 694 -31.24 10.79 15.70
C SER A 694 -32.61 11.33 15.28
N ASN A 695 -33.58 10.45 15.03
CA ASN A 695 -34.95 10.82 14.65
C ASN A 695 -35.92 10.90 15.86
N LYS A 696 -35.43 10.67 17.08
CA LYS A 696 -36.20 10.69 18.35
C LYS A 696 -37.44 9.78 18.34
N LEU A 697 -37.29 8.57 17.80
CA LEU A 697 -38.38 7.59 17.63
C LEU A 697 -38.48 6.66 18.84
N THR A 698 -39.69 6.16 19.13
CA THR A 698 -39.91 4.98 19.98
C THR A 698 -39.99 3.69 19.15
N GLU A 699 -39.99 2.52 19.81
CA GLU A 699 -40.21 1.22 19.13
C GLU A 699 -41.55 1.20 18.36
N ASN A 700 -42.61 1.80 18.93
CA ASN A 700 -43.91 1.90 18.26
C ASN A 700 -43.87 2.85 17.05
N ASP A 701 -43.20 4.01 17.16
CA ASP A 701 -43.04 4.94 16.04
C ASP A 701 -42.37 4.26 14.84
N VAL A 702 -41.35 3.43 15.08
CA VAL A 702 -40.66 2.69 14.02
C VAL A 702 -41.63 1.75 13.29
N ILE A 703 -42.48 1.02 14.02
CA ILE A 703 -43.43 0.05 13.45
C ILE A 703 -44.58 0.75 12.72
N GLU A 704 -45.15 1.81 13.30
CA GLU A 704 -46.28 2.54 12.73
C GLU A 704 -45.87 3.39 11.51
N LYS A 705 -44.70 4.03 11.56
CA LYS A 705 -44.25 5.00 10.54
C LYS A 705 -43.25 4.41 9.55
N ALA A 706 -42.98 3.10 9.60
CA ALA A 706 -42.00 2.43 8.72
C ALA A 706 -42.18 2.76 7.22
N GLU A 707 -43.42 2.81 6.72
CA GLU A 707 -43.73 3.16 5.32
C GLU A 707 -43.31 4.60 4.94
N GLN A 708 -43.20 5.50 5.93
CA GLN A 708 -42.79 6.90 5.76
C GLN A 708 -41.29 7.11 6.03
N LEU A 709 -40.67 6.27 6.86
CA LEU A 709 -39.27 6.40 7.31
C LEU A 709 -38.25 5.93 6.25
N SER A 710 -37.10 6.61 6.16
CA SER A 710 -35.97 6.24 5.31
C SER A 710 -34.88 5.52 6.11
N PHE A 711 -35.01 4.20 6.25
CA PHE A 711 -34.09 3.35 7.00
C PHE A 711 -32.67 3.29 6.39
N PRO A 712 -31.62 3.01 7.20
CA PRO A 712 -30.28 2.71 6.71
C PRO A 712 -30.26 1.52 5.73
N SER A 713 -29.32 1.52 4.78
CA SER A 713 -29.24 0.47 3.75
C SER A 713 -29.02 -0.92 4.36
N SER A 714 -28.17 -1.03 5.39
CA SER A 714 -27.91 -2.25 6.15
C SER A 714 -29.17 -2.89 6.76
N VAL A 715 -30.13 -2.07 7.20
CA VAL A 715 -31.42 -2.53 7.75
C VAL A 715 -32.32 -3.05 6.63
N ILE A 716 -32.32 -2.39 5.48
CA ILE A 716 -33.04 -2.83 4.28
C ILE A 716 -32.43 -4.15 3.76
N GLU A 717 -31.11 -4.21 3.61
CA GLU A 717 -30.35 -5.38 3.15
C GLU A 717 -30.58 -6.60 4.06
N TYR A 718 -30.59 -6.40 5.39
CA TYR A 718 -30.99 -7.43 6.36
C TYR A 718 -32.41 -7.93 6.09
N PHE A 719 -33.39 -7.03 5.98
CA PHE A 719 -34.78 -7.41 5.71
C PHE A 719 -35.00 -8.05 4.34
N GLN A 720 -34.11 -7.80 3.37
CA GLN A 720 -34.06 -8.50 2.07
C GLN A 720 -33.36 -9.87 2.14
N GLY A 721 -32.77 -10.26 3.28
CA GLY A 721 -32.11 -11.56 3.46
C GLY A 721 -30.64 -11.63 3.02
N TYR A 722 -29.96 -10.49 2.78
CA TYR A 722 -28.55 -10.49 2.35
C TYR A 722 -27.58 -11.14 3.35
N LEU A 723 -27.95 -11.18 4.64
CA LEU A 723 -27.17 -11.78 5.72
C LEU A 723 -27.55 -13.26 5.97
N GLY A 724 -28.46 -13.84 5.20
CA GLY A 724 -29.15 -15.09 5.53
C GLY A 724 -30.49 -14.83 6.23
N ILE A 725 -31.08 -15.88 6.82
CA ILE A 725 -32.40 -15.85 7.47
C ILE A 725 -32.19 -16.02 8.99
N PRO A 726 -32.75 -15.14 9.85
CA PRO A 726 -32.66 -15.30 11.30
C PRO A 726 -33.45 -16.55 11.78
N PRO A 727 -33.04 -17.23 12.88
CA PRO A 727 -33.58 -18.54 13.24
C PRO A 727 -35.10 -18.58 13.47
N PHE A 728 -35.69 -17.46 13.89
CA PHE A 728 -37.13 -17.34 14.18
C PHE A 728 -37.91 -16.55 13.12
N GLY A 729 -37.29 -16.30 11.95
CA GLY A 729 -37.86 -15.52 10.86
C GLY A 729 -37.81 -14.00 11.08
N PHE A 730 -38.24 -13.25 10.07
CA PHE A 730 -38.27 -11.79 10.12
C PHE A 730 -39.59 -11.27 10.73
N PRO A 731 -39.56 -10.23 11.57
CA PRO A 731 -40.78 -9.66 12.15
C PRO A 731 -41.66 -8.96 11.10
N GLU A 732 -42.90 -9.44 10.95
CA GLU A 732 -43.96 -8.81 10.17
C GLU A 732 -44.96 -8.10 11.10
N PRO A 733 -45.63 -7.01 10.66
CA PRO A 733 -45.58 -6.40 9.33
C PRO A 733 -44.36 -5.49 9.10
N LEU A 734 -43.42 -5.39 10.04
CA LEU A 734 -42.31 -4.44 9.98
C LEU A 734 -41.44 -4.65 8.73
N ARG A 735 -41.01 -5.89 8.43
CA ARG A 735 -40.25 -6.17 7.20
C ARG A 735 -40.96 -5.64 5.96
N SER A 736 -42.22 -6.01 5.75
CA SER A 736 -43.00 -5.56 4.58
C SER A 736 -43.07 -4.03 4.48
N ARG A 737 -43.25 -3.34 5.62
CA ARG A 737 -43.30 -1.86 5.69
C ARG A 737 -41.95 -1.17 5.49
N VAL A 738 -40.83 -1.81 5.87
CA VAL A 738 -39.47 -1.29 5.59
C VAL A 738 -39.13 -1.44 4.11
N LEU A 739 -39.49 -2.59 3.52
CA LEU A 739 -39.18 -2.91 2.12
C LEU A 739 -40.06 -2.16 1.11
N LYS A 740 -41.34 -1.89 1.42
CA LYS A 740 -42.24 -1.06 0.58
C LYS A 740 -42.36 -1.55 -0.87
N GLY A 741 -42.29 -2.86 -1.09
CA GLY A 741 -42.28 -3.48 -2.42
C GLY A 741 -41.00 -3.27 -3.24
N ARG A 742 -39.91 -2.76 -2.64
CA ARG A 742 -38.59 -2.64 -3.32
C ARG A 742 -38.08 -4.00 -3.76
N THR A 743 -37.64 -4.07 -5.01
CA THR A 743 -36.98 -5.24 -5.60
C THR A 743 -35.46 -5.14 -5.47
N ILE A 744 -34.79 -6.28 -5.55
CA ILE A 744 -33.35 -6.42 -5.46
C ILE A 744 -32.75 -6.16 -6.85
N LYS A 745 -31.89 -5.15 -6.96
CA LYS A 745 -31.26 -4.75 -8.23
C LYS A 745 -30.44 -5.91 -8.82
N GLY A 746 -30.75 -6.30 -10.06
CA GLY A 746 -30.10 -7.43 -10.74
C GLY A 746 -30.82 -8.78 -10.56
N THR A 747 -32.05 -8.78 -10.06
CA THR A 747 -32.92 -9.98 -10.00
C THR A 747 -34.21 -9.76 -10.80
N ASP A 748 -34.90 -10.85 -11.15
CA ASP A 748 -36.20 -10.85 -11.85
C ASP A 748 -37.36 -10.44 -10.93
N GLY A 749 -37.28 -9.25 -10.34
CA GLY A 749 -38.30 -8.69 -9.46
C GLY A 749 -38.34 -9.27 -8.04
N LEU A 750 -37.31 -10.01 -7.61
CA LEU A 750 -37.23 -10.58 -6.27
C LEU A 750 -37.16 -9.46 -5.22
N SER A 751 -37.94 -9.55 -4.14
CA SER A 751 -37.92 -8.56 -3.03
C SER A 751 -37.09 -9.02 -1.82
N CYS A 752 -37.02 -10.33 -1.58
CA CYS A 752 -36.26 -10.97 -0.49
C CYS A 752 -35.63 -12.28 -1.01
N PHE A 753 -34.44 -12.63 -0.53
CA PHE A 753 -33.88 -13.96 -0.72
C PHE A 753 -34.58 -15.00 0.16
N SER A 754 -34.79 -16.20 -0.38
CA SER A 754 -35.33 -17.38 0.32
C SER A 754 -34.25 -18.40 0.73
N GLY A 755 -32.99 -18.06 0.52
CA GLY A 755 -31.81 -18.90 0.77
C GLY A 755 -30.53 -18.06 0.72
N ARG A 756 -29.36 -18.71 0.62
CA ARG A 756 -28.07 -18.01 0.56
C ARG A 756 -27.94 -17.18 -0.74
N PRO A 757 -27.75 -15.85 -0.68
CA PRO A 757 -27.71 -15.00 -1.88
C PRO A 757 -26.58 -15.38 -2.85
N GLY A 758 -25.42 -15.77 -2.31
CA GLY A 758 -24.25 -16.21 -3.09
C GLY A 758 -24.50 -17.40 -4.02
N ALA A 759 -25.47 -18.27 -3.69
CA ALA A 759 -25.78 -19.46 -4.48
C ALA A 759 -26.43 -19.15 -5.85
N GLN A 760 -26.87 -17.90 -6.06
CA GLN A 760 -27.46 -17.42 -7.31
C GLN A 760 -26.48 -16.56 -8.13
N LEU A 761 -25.26 -16.31 -7.62
CA LEU A 761 -24.25 -15.53 -8.32
C LEU A 761 -23.48 -16.40 -9.34
N PRO A 762 -23.15 -15.87 -10.53
CA PRO A 762 -22.28 -16.56 -11.46
C PRO A 762 -20.87 -16.72 -10.86
N SER A 763 -20.19 -17.82 -11.20
CA SER A 763 -18.81 -18.08 -10.77
C SER A 763 -17.88 -16.91 -11.12
N PHE A 764 -17.03 -16.54 -10.16
CA PHE A 764 -16.07 -15.46 -10.34
C PHE A 764 -14.95 -15.87 -11.32
N ASP A 765 -14.69 -15.05 -12.34
CA ASP A 765 -13.62 -15.28 -13.31
C ASP A 765 -12.26 -14.78 -12.76
N PHE A 766 -11.49 -15.72 -12.21
CA PHE A 766 -10.16 -15.43 -11.68
C PHE A 766 -9.13 -15.08 -12.75
N GLU A 767 -9.16 -15.70 -13.93
CA GLU A 767 -8.14 -15.49 -14.97
C GLU A 767 -8.40 -14.20 -15.77
N GLY A 768 -9.66 -13.90 -16.10
CA GLY A 768 -10.03 -12.61 -16.67
C GLY A 768 -9.79 -11.46 -15.69
N THR A 769 -10.12 -11.63 -14.40
CA THR A 769 -9.76 -10.64 -13.36
C THR A 769 -8.26 -10.46 -13.27
N ARG A 770 -7.49 -11.55 -13.31
CA ARG A 770 -6.02 -11.51 -13.30
C ARG A 770 -5.47 -10.70 -14.47
N ALA A 771 -5.91 -10.99 -15.71
CA ALA A 771 -5.49 -10.24 -16.89
C ALA A 771 -5.78 -8.73 -16.75
N ASN A 772 -6.99 -8.37 -16.31
CA ASN A 772 -7.38 -6.97 -16.07
C ASN A 772 -6.49 -6.27 -15.01
N LEU A 773 -6.08 -6.98 -13.96
CA LEU A 773 -5.17 -6.45 -12.94
C LEU A 773 -3.71 -6.37 -13.41
N GLU A 774 -3.25 -7.34 -14.20
CA GLU A 774 -1.92 -7.35 -14.81
C GLU A 774 -1.77 -6.22 -15.84
N ASP A 775 -2.81 -5.93 -16.63
CA ASP A 775 -2.87 -4.76 -17.53
C ASP A 775 -2.88 -3.44 -16.75
N LYS A 776 -3.69 -3.34 -15.68
CA LYS A 776 -3.83 -2.10 -14.89
C LYS A 776 -2.58 -1.75 -14.07
N TRP A 777 -1.96 -2.75 -13.44
CA TRP A 777 -0.89 -2.53 -12.45
C TRP A 777 0.50 -3.00 -12.91
N GLY A 778 0.56 -3.86 -13.93
CA GLY A 778 1.77 -4.49 -14.47
C GLY A 778 1.94 -5.94 -14.00
N THR A 779 2.13 -6.87 -14.94
CA THR A 779 2.27 -8.32 -14.72
C THR A 779 3.21 -8.70 -13.57
N GLU A 780 4.36 -8.03 -13.39
CA GLU A 780 5.31 -8.39 -12.32
C GLU A 780 4.86 -8.02 -10.88
N LYS A 781 3.67 -7.42 -10.71
CA LYS A 781 3.13 -7.00 -9.41
C LYS A 781 1.93 -7.81 -8.92
N ILE A 782 1.30 -8.64 -9.75
CA ILE A 782 0.04 -9.32 -9.42
C ILE A 782 0.30 -10.81 -9.19
N SER A 783 0.01 -11.28 -7.99
CA SER A 783 0.04 -12.68 -7.60
C SER A 783 -1.37 -13.26 -7.46
N LYS A 784 -1.47 -14.60 -7.26
CA LYS A 784 -2.73 -15.27 -6.91
C LYS A 784 -3.40 -14.69 -5.66
N TYR A 785 -2.62 -14.15 -4.72
CA TYR A 785 -3.12 -13.54 -3.49
C TYR A 785 -3.71 -12.14 -3.73
N ASP A 786 -3.18 -11.40 -4.71
CA ASP A 786 -3.67 -10.09 -5.12
C ASP A 786 -5.02 -10.21 -5.83
N VAL A 787 -5.15 -11.16 -6.76
CA VAL A 787 -6.43 -11.48 -7.41
C VAL A 787 -7.48 -11.92 -6.38
N MET A 788 -7.10 -12.74 -5.39
CA MET A 788 -7.98 -13.13 -4.29
C MET A 788 -8.40 -11.93 -3.42
N SER A 789 -7.46 -11.02 -3.11
CA SER A 789 -7.72 -9.84 -2.30
C SER A 789 -8.64 -8.85 -3.02
N TYR A 790 -8.46 -8.66 -4.33
CA TYR A 790 -9.37 -7.90 -5.18
C TYR A 790 -10.76 -8.56 -5.27
N ALA A 791 -10.85 -9.88 -5.46
CA ALA A 791 -12.14 -10.59 -5.50
C ALA A 791 -12.95 -10.45 -4.20
N MET A 792 -12.27 -10.39 -3.04
CA MET A 792 -12.90 -10.09 -1.75
C MET A 792 -13.24 -8.60 -1.59
N TYR A 793 -12.34 -7.70 -2.02
CA TYR A 793 -12.34 -6.28 -1.67
C TYR A 793 -11.82 -5.38 -2.83
N PRO A 794 -12.58 -5.20 -3.93
CA PRO A 794 -12.07 -4.58 -5.16
C PRO A 794 -11.49 -3.16 -4.94
N THR A 795 -12.30 -2.27 -4.35
CA THR A 795 -11.92 -0.87 -4.10
C THR A 795 -10.78 -0.73 -3.10
N VAL A 796 -10.73 -1.61 -2.09
CA VAL A 796 -9.69 -1.57 -1.04
C VAL A 796 -8.36 -2.04 -1.59
N PHE A 797 -8.38 -3.05 -2.47
CA PHE A 797 -7.20 -3.53 -3.16
C PHE A 797 -6.65 -2.46 -4.12
N ASP A 798 -7.52 -1.76 -4.85
CA ASP A 798 -7.11 -0.63 -5.69
C ASP A 798 -6.50 0.51 -4.87
N GLU A 799 -7.16 0.96 -3.79
CA GLU A 799 -6.63 1.95 -2.84
C GLU A 799 -5.26 1.51 -2.26
N PHE A 800 -5.13 0.23 -1.89
CA PHE A 800 -3.89 -0.36 -1.39
C PHE A 800 -2.79 -0.37 -2.46
N MET A 801 -3.11 -0.72 -3.71
CA MET A 801 -2.15 -0.71 -4.82
C MET A 801 -1.72 0.71 -5.19
N GLU A 802 -2.59 1.71 -5.11
CA GLU A 802 -2.20 3.12 -5.23
C GLU A 802 -1.16 3.49 -4.15
N ARG A 803 -1.42 3.14 -2.89
CA ARG A 803 -0.51 3.41 -1.75
C ARG A 803 0.82 2.63 -1.84
N GLN A 804 0.81 1.40 -2.35
CA GLN A 804 2.04 0.64 -2.64
C GLN A 804 2.82 1.24 -3.83
N ASN A 805 2.14 1.80 -4.83
CA ASN A 805 2.79 2.53 -5.92
C ASN A 805 3.31 3.90 -5.46
N GLU A 806 2.71 4.55 -4.47
CA GLU A 806 3.14 5.83 -3.90
C GLU A 806 4.28 5.67 -2.86
N TYR A 807 4.02 4.98 -1.75
CA TYR A 807 4.92 4.88 -0.59
C TYR A 807 5.69 3.55 -0.50
N GLY A 808 5.25 2.51 -1.22
CA GLY A 808 5.81 1.16 -1.12
C GLY A 808 5.41 0.42 0.16
N LYS A 809 6.15 -0.64 0.52
CA LYS A 809 5.86 -1.45 1.71
C LYS A 809 6.17 -0.68 3.00
N LEU A 810 5.14 -0.10 3.61
CA LEU A 810 5.23 0.59 4.90
C LEU A 810 5.47 -0.34 6.09
N SER A 811 5.29 -1.67 5.92
CA SER A 811 5.61 -2.69 6.93
C SER A 811 7.06 -2.66 7.43
N TYR A 812 8.00 -2.08 6.67
CA TYR A 812 9.40 -1.91 7.11
C TYR A 812 9.60 -0.82 8.18
N LEU A 813 8.66 0.12 8.34
CA LEU A 813 8.73 1.16 9.36
C LEU A 813 8.26 0.61 10.71
N ASP A 814 8.91 1.00 11.80
CA ASP A 814 8.38 0.76 13.16
C ASP A 814 7.08 1.55 13.39
N THR A 815 6.33 1.18 14.42
CA THR A 815 5.00 1.77 14.67
C THR A 815 5.05 3.23 15.17
N ARG A 816 6.13 3.67 15.82
CA ARG A 816 6.27 5.09 16.18
C ARG A 816 6.53 5.93 14.93
N THR A 817 7.48 5.54 14.07
CA THR A 817 7.72 6.24 12.80
C THR A 817 6.51 6.21 11.89
N PHE A 818 5.78 5.09 11.81
CA PHE A 818 4.55 4.98 11.00
C PHE A 818 3.47 5.97 11.46
N LEU A 819 3.31 6.17 12.78
CA LEU A 819 2.25 7.04 13.32
C LEU A 819 2.66 8.51 13.42
N THR A 820 3.92 8.82 13.78
CA THR A 820 4.37 10.19 14.09
C THR A 820 5.48 10.74 13.18
N GLY A 821 6.01 9.93 12.26
CA GLY A 821 7.18 10.30 11.48
C GLY A 821 8.45 10.33 12.35
N MET A 822 9.45 11.10 11.91
CA MET A 822 10.74 11.27 12.60
C MET A 822 10.92 12.69 13.15
N LYS A 823 11.70 12.84 14.20
CA LYS A 823 12.16 14.12 14.76
C LYS A 823 13.45 14.58 14.08
N VAL A 824 13.69 15.88 14.05
CA VAL A 824 14.94 16.43 13.49
C VAL A 824 16.13 15.95 14.32
N GLY A 825 17.13 15.37 13.66
CA GLY A 825 18.30 14.72 14.26
C GLY A 825 18.14 13.22 14.57
N GLU A 826 16.92 12.69 14.53
CA GLU A 826 16.62 11.27 14.78
C GLU A 826 17.14 10.37 13.64
N GLU A 827 17.62 9.18 14.00
CA GLU A 827 18.22 8.21 13.08
C GLU A 827 17.50 6.85 13.24
N LEU A 828 17.05 6.30 12.11
CA LEU A 828 16.21 5.11 12.03
C LEU A 828 16.87 4.03 11.17
N ASN A 829 16.96 2.82 11.70
CA ASN A 829 17.56 1.66 11.04
C ASN A 829 16.46 0.75 10.45
N VAL A 830 16.17 0.91 9.16
CA VAL A 830 15.14 0.15 8.44
C VAL A 830 15.75 -1.09 7.78
N SER A 831 15.30 -2.28 8.14
CA SER A 831 15.67 -3.53 7.48
C SER A 831 14.70 -3.85 6.34
N LEU A 832 15.19 -3.90 5.10
CA LEU A 832 14.36 -4.22 3.91
C LEU A 832 14.33 -5.72 3.62
N GLU A 833 15.49 -6.37 3.73
CA GLU A 833 15.76 -7.79 3.47
C GLU A 833 16.98 -8.17 4.32
N LYS A 834 17.23 -9.47 4.54
CA LYS A 834 18.41 -9.96 5.29
C LYS A 834 19.71 -9.40 4.66
N GLY A 835 20.42 -8.55 5.42
CA GLY A 835 21.65 -7.86 4.97
C GLY A 835 21.45 -6.61 4.11
N LYS A 836 20.23 -6.07 4.01
CA LYS A 836 19.94 -4.81 3.28
C LYS A 836 19.24 -3.81 4.21
N HIS A 837 20.04 -2.92 4.79
CA HIS A 837 19.58 -1.90 5.72
C HIS A 837 19.63 -0.50 5.09
N LEU A 838 18.67 0.35 5.46
CA LEU A 838 18.71 1.79 5.27
C LEU A 838 18.86 2.46 6.64
N ILE A 839 19.93 3.22 6.81
CA ILE A 839 20.08 4.21 7.88
C ILE A 839 19.45 5.49 7.34
N LEU A 840 18.30 5.86 7.87
CA LEU A 840 17.56 7.08 7.52
C LEU A 840 17.74 8.09 8.65
N LYS A 841 17.95 9.37 8.33
CA LYS A 841 18.09 10.44 9.32
C LYS A 841 17.38 11.70 8.86
N LEU A 842 16.55 12.31 9.70
CA LEU A 842 15.89 13.57 9.36
C LEU A 842 16.81 14.75 9.71
N ILE A 843 17.19 15.54 8.70
CA ILE A 843 18.15 16.65 8.84
C ILE A 843 17.43 17.98 9.06
N SER A 844 16.38 18.27 8.29
CA SER A 844 15.56 19.48 8.48
C SER A 844 14.22 19.40 7.76
N VAL A 845 13.20 20.07 8.32
CA VAL A 845 11.95 20.40 7.63
C VAL A 845 12.04 21.88 7.22
N GLY A 846 12.03 22.15 5.92
CA GLY A 846 12.03 23.52 5.39
C GLY A 846 10.65 24.18 5.45
N GLU A 847 10.62 25.51 5.35
CA GLU A 847 9.37 26.28 5.29
C GLU A 847 8.53 25.92 4.05
N THR A 848 7.21 25.98 4.19
CA THR A 848 6.27 25.73 3.09
C THR A 848 6.31 26.89 2.07
N SER A 849 6.50 26.55 0.79
CA SER A 849 6.49 27.51 -0.32
C SER A 849 5.12 28.19 -0.52
N LYS A 850 5.09 29.24 -1.35
CA LYS A 850 3.84 29.91 -1.77
C LYS A 850 2.84 28.96 -2.44
N ASP A 851 3.33 27.86 -3.04
CA ASP A 851 2.54 26.85 -3.74
C ASP A 851 2.04 25.73 -2.80
N GLY A 852 2.33 25.83 -1.50
CA GLY A 852 1.94 24.85 -0.48
C GLY A 852 2.86 23.63 -0.43
N ILE A 853 4.14 23.75 -0.81
CA ILE A 853 5.10 22.63 -0.83
C ILE A 853 6.27 22.92 0.12
N ALA A 854 6.49 22.05 1.10
CA ALA A 854 7.69 22.08 1.95
C ALA A 854 8.78 21.16 1.37
N ASN A 855 10.04 21.50 1.61
CA ASN A 855 11.20 20.68 1.24
C ASN A 855 11.79 20.06 2.51
N ILE A 856 11.81 18.73 2.58
CA ILE A 856 12.26 17.96 3.74
C ILE A 856 13.57 17.26 3.40
N GLN A 857 14.59 17.51 4.20
CA GLN A 857 15.95 17.02 3.99
C GLN A 857 16.23 15.83 4.90
N PHE A 858 16.67 14.74 4.30
CA PHE A 858 17.08 13.51 4.96
C PHE A 858 18.53 13.16 4.59
N GLU A 859 19.14 12.29 5.38
CA GLU A 859 20.33 11.54 5.00
C GLU A 859 19.95 10.06 4.89
N VAL A 860 20.45 9.38 3.85
CA VAL A 860 20.26 7.94 3.62
C VAL A 860 21.61 7.29 3.37
N ASN A 861 22.05 6.42 4.30
CA ASN A 861 23.35 5.75 4.27
C ASN A 861 24.52 6.74 3.98
N GLY A 862 24.56 7.86 4.70
CA GLY A 862 25.60 8.89 4.52
C GLY A 862 25.43 9.79 3.28
N GLN A 863 24.26 9.79 2.61
CA GLN A 863 24.01 10.64 1.44
C GLN A 863 22.77 11.53 1.61
N PRO A 864 22.84 12.85 1.34
CA PRO A 864 21.68 13.73 1.44
C PRO A 864 20.60 13.39 0.40
N ARG A 865 19.33 13.54 0.79
CA ARG A 865 18.13 13.32 -0.03
C ARG A 865 17.08 14.37 0.31
N SER A 866 16.52 15.00 -0.72
CA SER A 866 15.39 15.93 -0.61
C SER A 866 14.08 15.20 -0.89
N VAL A 867 13.01 15.62 -0.22
CA VAL A 867 11.63 15.22 -0.51
C VAL A 867 10.76 16.48 -0.55
N HIS A 868 10.05 16.67 -1.65
CA HIS A 868 9.05 17.73 -1.80
C HIS A 868 7.69 17.19 -1.36
N VAL A 869 7.10 17.78 -0.31
CA VAL A 869 5.86 17.30 0.32
C VAL A 869 4.82 18.42 0.33
N LYS A 870 3.58 18.11 -0.05
CA LYS A 870 2.49 19.09 0.01
C LYS A 870 1.99 19.28 1.44
N ASP A 871 1.99 20.53 1.88
CA ASP A 871 1.39 20.99 3.13
C ASP A 871 -0.13 21.11 2.94
N LYS A 872 -0.87 20.25 3.63
CA LYS A 872 -2.35 20.22 3.59
C LYS A 872 -2.97 21.30 4.51
N ARG A 873 -2.17 21.98 5.33
CA ARG A 873 -2.56 23.07 6.22
C ARG A 873 -2.33 24.44 5.57
N ALA A 874 -1.37 24.58 4.66
CA ALA A 874 -1.09 25.85 3.96
C ALA A 874 -2.25 26.40 3.10
N GLY A 875 -3.21 25.56 2.70
CA GLY A 875 -4.48 26.00 2.10
C GLY A 875 -5.50 26.50 3.12
N VAL A 876 -5.40 26.06 4.38
CA VAL A 876 -6.19 26.55 5.53
C VAL A 876 -5.49 27.76 6.13
N LYS A 877 -5.33 28.81 5.32
CA LYS A 877 -5.01 30.12 5.87
C LYS A 877 -6.25 30.64 6.58
N ASP A 878 -6.05 31.07 7.81
CA ASP A 878 -6.95 31.98 8.51
C ASP A 878 -6.93 33.31 7.74
N THR A 879 -7.87 33.46 6.79
CA THR A 879 -7.86 34.55 5.82
C THR A 879 -8.36 35.82 6.49
N GLN A 880 -7.43 36.63 7.00
CA GLN A 880 -7.65 38.06 7.18
C GLN A 880 -8.00 38.69 5.82
N ARG A 881 -9.29 38.68 5.48
CA ARG A 881 -9.82 39.34 4.30
C ARG A 881 -9.64 40.85 4.48
N LEU A 882 -9.40 41.55 3.39
CA LEU A 882 -9.44 43.01 3.38
C LEU A 882 -10.84 43.42 3.82
N LYS A 883 -10.97 44.40 4.72
CA LYS A 883 -12.26 45.02 5.04
C LYS A 883 -12.61 46.04 3.96
N ALA A 884 -13.91 46.29 3.76
CA ALA A 884 -14.38 47.37 2.89
C ALA A 884 -13.93 48.74 3.40
N LEU A 885 -13.68 49.68 2.49
CA LEU A 885 -13.19 51.02 2.83
C LEU A 885 -14.33 51.93 3.25
N GLU A 886 -14.34 52.34 4.52
CA GLU A 886 -15.32 53.31 5.03
C GLU A 886 -15.30 54.61 4.21
N GLY A 887 -16.49 55.04 3.75
CA GLY A 887 -16.65 56.26 2.95
C GLY A 887 -16.43 56.12 1.44
N VAL A 888 -16.12 54.92 0.92
CA VAL A 888 -16.01 54.65 -0.53
C VAL A 888 -17.21 53.84 -1.00
N THR A 889 -18.15 54.45 -1.73
CA THR A 889 -19.40 53.79 -2.18
C THR A 889 -19.12 52.54 -3.00
N GLY A 890 -18.15 52.61 -3.92
CA GLY A 890 -17.68 51.48 -4.71
C GLY A 890 -16.93 50.38 -3.94
N SER A 891 -16.77 50.44 -2.61
CA SER A 891 -16.11 49.42 -1.79
C SER A 891 -17.16 48.65 -0.97
N ILE A 892 -17.69 47.55 -1.52
CA ILE A 892 -18.83 46.83 -0.94
C ILE A 892 -18.34 45.70 -0.04
N GLY A 893 -18.74 45.73 1.24
CA GLY A 893 -18.45 44.69 2.22
C GLY A 893 -19.64 43.80 2.59
N ALA A 894 -19.35 42.68 3.26
CA ALA A 894 -20.33 41.77 3.82
C ALA A 894 -21.11 42.42 4.97
N ALA A 895 -22.43 42.56 4.83
CA ALA A 895 -23.29 43.19 5.83
C ALA A 895 -23.37 42.41 7.16
N MET A 896 -23.05 41.11 7.16
CA MET A 896 -23.03 40.23 8.32
C MET A 896 -22.14 39.01 8.05
N PRO A 897 -21.64 38.29 9.08
CA PRO A 897 -20.94 37.04 8.89
C PRO A 897 -21.82 35.97 8.22
N GLY A 898 -21.26 35.19 7.30
CA GLY A 898 -21.99 34.19 6.52
C GLY A 898 -21.14 33.47 5.47
N VAL A 899 -21.76 32.57 4.72
CA VAL A 899 -21.12 31.80 3.63
C VAL A 899 -21.65 32.27 2.28
N VAL A 900 -20.77 32.55 1.32
CA VAL A 900 -21.14 32.91 -0.06
C VAL A 900 -21.74 31.70 -0.75
N LEU A 901 -23.01 31.81 -1.18
CA LEU A 901 -23.66 30.81 -2.02
C LEU A 901 -23.27 31.00 -3.50
N GLU A 902 -23.29 32.25 -3.98
CA GLU A 902 -23.06 32.56 -5.39
C GLU A 902 -22.63 34.02 -5.60
N THR A 903 -21.71 34.26 -6.55
CA THR A 903 -21.38 35.58 -7.09
C THR A 903 -22.21 35.84 -8.35
N LYS A 904 -23.02 36.91 -8.37
CA LYS A 904 -23.92 37.25 -9.48
C LYS A 904 -23.28 38.14 -10.56
N VAL A 905 -22.11 38.70 -10.29
CA VAL A 905 -21.32 39.54 -11.20
C VAL A 905 -19.88 39.07 -11.31
N LYS A 906 -19.17 39.52 -12.35
CA LYS A 906 -17.73 39.29 -12.59
C LYS A 906 -17.04 40.62 -12.92
N LYS A 907 -15.70 40.61 -12.91
CA LYS A 907 -14.89 41.76 -13.30
C LYS A 907 -15.22 42.21 -14.73
N GLY A 908 -15.48 43.51 -14.90
CA GLY A 908 -15.81 44.17 -16.17
C GLY A 908 -17.30 44.30 -16.46
N ASP A 909 -18.20 43.75 -15.63
CA ASP A 909 -19.64 43.97 -15.79
C ASP A 909 -20.02 45.40 -15.39
N THR A 910 -20.90 46.04 -16.17
CA THR A 910 -21.59 47.28 -15.77
C THR A 910 -22.78 46.92 -14.87
N VAL A 911 -22.89 47.60 -13.74
CA VAL A 911 -23.96 47.42 -12.74
C VAL A 911 -24.61 48.76 -12.40
N LYS A 912 -25.86 48.71 -11.95
CA LYS A 912 -26.64 49.85 -11.46
C LYS A 912 -26.93 49.74 -9.97
N MET A 913 -27.26 50.87 -9.36
CA MET A 913 -27.75 50.91 -7.99
C MET A 913 -28.96 49.97 -7.82
N GLY A 914 -28.83 49.01 -6.90
CA GLY A 914 -29.81 47.96 -6.62
C GLY A 914 -29.55 46.62 -7.33
N ASP A 915 -28.63 46.52 -8.29
CA ASP A 915 -28.34 45.26 -8.99
C ASP A 915 -27.72 44.21 -8.05
N PRO A 916 -28.04 42.90 -8.21
CA PRO A 916 -27.52 41.82 -7.38
C PRO A 916 -26.03 41.60 -7.60
N LEU A 917 -25.23 41.63 -6.51
CA LEU A 917 -23.79 41.36 -6.55
C LEU A 917 -23.45 39.95 -6.06
N ILE A 918 -23.88 39.59 -4.84
CA ILE A 918 -23.53 38.33 -4.16
C ILE A 918 -24.73 37.83 -3.34
N LEU A 919 -24.92 36.51 -3.31
CA LEU A 919 -25.84 35.84 -2.39
C LEU A 919 -25.06 35.21 -1.22
N LEU A 920 -25.37 35.63 0.00
CA LEU A 920 -24.86 35.06 1.26
C LEU A 920 -25.91 34.17 1.93
N SER A 921 -25.46 33.18 2.70
CA SER A 921 -26.27 32.44 3.67
C SER A 921 -25.74 32.62 5.08
N ALA A 922 -26.60 33.02 6.00
CA ALA A 922 -26.29 33.15 7.42
C ALA A 922 -27.47 32.59 8.25
N MET A 923 -27.18 31.73 9.23
CA MET A 923 -28.20 31.08 10.08
C MET A 923 -29.36 30.38 9.31
N LYS A 924 -29.09 29.88 8.08
CA LYS A 924 -30.06 29.32 7.13
C LYS A 924 -31.04 30.32 6.50
N MET A 925 -30.79 31.61 6.63
CA MET A 925 -31.43 32.66 5.84
C MET A 925 -30.50 33.08 4.69
N GLU A 926 -31.07 33.32 3.51
CA GLU A 926 -30.35 33.87 2.37
C GLU A 926 -30.46 35.40 2.36
N THR A 927 -29.37 36.09 2.06
CA THR A 927 -29.28 37.56 2.03
C THR A 927 -28.52 38.01 0.80
N LEU A 928 -29.12 38.91 0.03
CA LEU A 928 -28.58 39.42 -1.23
C LEU A 928 -27.86 40.75 -0.98
N ILE A 929 -26.55 40.79 -1.28
CA ILE A 929 -25.80 42.04 -1.39
C ILE A 929 -26.08 42.64 -2.78
N THR A 930 -26.47 43.92 -2.81
CA THR A 930 -26.74 44.68 -4.04
C THR A 930 -25.77 45.85 -4.20
N SER A 931 -25.67 46.41 -5.40
CA SER A 931 -24.82 47.56 -5.68
C SER A 931 -25.37 48.85 -5.04
N PRO A 932 -24.55 49.64 -4.34
CA PRO A 932 -24.96 50.95 -3.82
C PRO A 932 -24.87 52.08 -4.86
N CYS A 933 -24.28 51.83 -6.04
CA CYS A 933 -24.00 52.83 -7.07
C CYS A 933 -24.09 52.27 -8.51
N ASP A 934 -24.13 53.16 -9.50
CA ASP A 934 -23.91 52.84 -10.91
C ASP A 934 -22.40 52.85 -11.22
N GLY A 935 -21.91 51.85 -11.96
CA GLY A 935 -20.47 51.74 -12.25
C GLY A 935 -20.06 50.46 -12.96
N VAL A 936 -18.76 50.17 -12.98
CA VAL A 936 -18.17 48.95 -13.55
C VAL A 936 -17.46 48.14 -12.48
N VAL A 937 -17.72 46.84 -12.40
CA VAL A 937 -17.13 45.94 -11.41
C VAL A 937 -15.63 45.79 -11.67
N LYS A 938 -14.82 46.47 -10.84
CA LYS A 938 -13.37 46.51 -10.88
C LYS A 938 -12.74 45.17 -10.47
N GLN A 939 -13.32 44.53 -9.45
CA GLN A 939 -13.00 43.15 -9.04
C GLN A 939 -14.05 42.58 -8.09
N VAL A 940 -14.20 41.26 -8.09
CA VAL A 940 -14.90 40.48 -7.06
C VAL A 940 -13.82 39.70 -6.32
N VAL A 941 -13.81 39.77 -4.99
CA VAL A 941 -12.71 39.23 -4.15
C VAL A 941 -13.14 38.04 -3.29
N VAL A 942 -14.32 37.49 -3.57
CA VAL A 942 -14.92 36.32 -2.90
C VAL A 942 -15.47 35.32 -3.92
N THR A 943 -15.66 34.07 -3.51
CA THR A 943 -16.09 32.94 -4.35
C THR A 943 -17.11 32.07 -3.63
N ALA A 944 -17.89 31.27 -4.37
CA ALA A 944 -18.87 30.36 -3.77
C ALA A 944 -18.21 29.36 -2.81
N GLY A 945 -18.73 29.25 -1.59
CA GLY A 945 -18.15 28.49 -0.48
C GLY A 945 -17.28 29.31 0.49
N ASP A 946 -16.92 30.56 0.16
CA ASP A 946 -16.19 31.44 1.07
C ASP A 946 -17.00 31.76 2.33
N THR A 947 -16.39 31.59 3.50
CA THR A 947 -16.90 32.19 4.75
C THR A 947 -16.34 33.60 4.90
N LEU A 948 -17.21 34.55 5.22
CA LEU A 948 -16.92 35.98 5.44
C LEU A 948 -17.32 36.39 6.85
N ASP A 949 -16.59 37.35 7.42
CA ASP A 949 -16.98 38.12 8.60
C ASP A 949 -17.66 39.44 8.20
N GLY A 950 -18.35 40.06 9.17
CA GLY A 950 -18.92 41.40 8.98
C GLY A 950 -17.86 42.42 8.56
N GLY A 951 -18.16 43.17 7.49
CA GLY A 951 -17.29 44.18 6.90
C GLY A 951 -16.20 43.65 5.95
N ASP A 952 -16.08 42.34 5.72
CA ASP A 952 -15.14 41.79 4.72
C ASP A 952 -15.48 42.32 3.32
N LEU A 953 -14.48 42.81 2.59
CA LEU A 953 -14.63 43.27 1.21
C LEU A 953 -15.13 42.13 0.32
N CYS A 954 -16.14 42.43 -0.49
CA CYS A 954 -16.81 41.50 -1.37
C CYS A 954 -16.59 41.87 -2.85
N VAL A 955 -16.82 43.13 -3.18
CA VAL A 955 -16.74 43.67 -4.55
C VAL A 955 -16.15 45.09 -4.50
N GLU A 956 -15.30 45.41 -5.48
CA GLU A 956 -15.00 46.80 -5.81
C GLU A 956 -15.66 47.19 -7.14
N ILE A 957 -16.22 48.40 -7.18
CA ILE A 957 -16.82 49.04 -8.35
C ILE A 957 -16.08 50.36 -8.60
N ASP A 958 -15.66 50.60 -9.83
CA ASP A 958 -15.27 51.94 -10.29
C ASP A 958 -16.56 52.68 -10.66
N GLU A 959 -16.91 53.72 -9.88
CA GLU A 959 -18.14 54.51 -10.04
C GLU A 959 -18.18 55.24 -11.39
N ALA A 960 -19.36 55.30 -12.02
CA ALA A 960 -19.56 56.09 -13.23
C ALA A 960 -19.79 57.57 -12.89
N LEU A 961 -19.02 58.46 -13.53
CA LEU A 961 -19.13 59.94 -13.44
C LEU A 961 -20.33 60.50 -14.21
#